data_AF-F9URB4-F1
#
_entry.id   AF-F9URB4-F1
#
_cell.length_a   1.000
_cell.length_b   1.000
_cell.length_c   1.000
_cell.angle_alpha   90.00
_cell.angle_beta   90.00
_cell.angle_gamma   90.00
#
_symmetry.space_group_name_H-M   'P 1'
#
loop_
_entity.id
_entity.type
_entity.pdbx_description
1 polymer ?
#
loop_
_entity_poly.entity_id
_entity_poly.type
_entity_poly.pdbx_seq_one_letter_code
_entity_poly.pdbx_strand_id
1 'polypeptide(L)'
;MQTVFLVLLLVAAVVVANAVYARFNQIPVAFLQIGAGLILSLIPLYRNFELEPEIFLFVIISILMFNDGQNTNIRKLSHQFGTTLSLSVVLAIVTILIVGTVTHLLIPEFSLALAFALGAIITPTDAVAVSSITTKVAIPGEVMTTLENESLFNDASGIVAFNLAIAAIVTGKFSVWHGVTNFLYVFAGGIFVGLIIGYIIVAVRIMLIRMRVDTPSVIVPYTLLTPFVVYFLAESLGVSGILAVVATGLIHGVQSDQLRLTTSRLQIVMTTTWSIVASILNGIVFVLLGVSLPSVINHLQQRDTSSVAVLVGLGILLYLIMTFARFLWTRFDLARIRAWDNHEKTRNAFVMGLSGVHGTITLAMAFSLPLTLNGSAFPYRNDIIFVAAVVILTSLMVPTLLLPLTLPKQVVKVTEDELATAKADMVTHAIDLMQARHGNNAGTSKVIAILSGQRVLDGRPKRSQLASLFDATFKVEQTTIDEMVANNEITPQAAEKYMRVASQTRLQNQQTFFERLKLFFRFTLSKWSLSKKARARRKMFRQYRPHGGQSRAELMTRNRQMWQQMRQIEQKPYEAVLAYLADTITADNQQAIGIVRRAYDERHRRLSGERDFQETQNELLIEAFQLEYNFIQTQLANKTFSSELGNQLYEQISTDQLVYLQSINTD
;
A
#
# COMPACT_ATOMS: atom_id res chain seq x y z
N MET A 1 -26.28 7.80 0.72
CA MET A 1 -25.76 7.46 -0.63
C MET A 1 -24.78 8.50 -1.17
N GLN A 2 -25.09 9.80 -1.15
CA GLN A 2 -24.16 10.84 -1.63
C GLN A 2 -22.84 10.90 -0.86
N THR A 3 -22.87 10.91 0.48
CA THR A 3 -21.63 10.93 1.29
C THR A 3 -20.73 9.74 1.01
N VAL A 4 -21.30 8.53 0.88
CA VAL A 4 -20.55 7.31 0.53
C VAL A 4 -19.90 7.43 -0.84
N PHE A 5 -20.63 7.96 -1.83
CA PHE A 5 -20.09 8.19 -3.17
C PHE A 5 -18.92 9.19 -3.17
N LEU A 6 -19.02 10.27 -2.37
CA LEU A 6 -17.94 11.25 -2.22
C LEU A 6 -16.71 10.61 -1.55
N VAL A 7 -16.90 9.85 -0.47
CA VAL A 7 -15.79 9.12 0.18
C VAL A 7 -15.10 8.16 -0.80
N LEU A 8 -15.85 7.43 -1.63
CA LEU A 8 -15.27 6.55 -2.65
C LEU A 8 -14.48 7.32 -3.71
N LEU A 9 -14.93 8.51 -4.10
CA LEU A 9 -14.18 9.37 -5.02
C LEU A 9 -12.87 9.90 -4.39
N LEU A 10 -12.87 10.20 -3.08
CA LEU A 10 -11.63 10.54 -2.35
C LEU A 10 -10.65 9.37 -2.40
N VAL A 11 -11.10 8.15 -2.08
CA VAL A 11 -10.28 6.94 -2.16
C VAL A 11 -9.75 6.73 -3.58
N ALA A 12 -10.60 6.91 -4.60
CA ALA A 12 -10.18 6.80 -5.99
C ALA A 12 -9.09 7.82 -6.37
N ALA A 13 -9.21 9.07 -5.89
CA ALA A 13 -8.17 10.09 -6.10
C ALA A 13 -6.85 9.71 -5.43
N VAL A 14 -6.88 9.14 -4.22
CA VAL A 14 -5.67 8.62 -3.55
C VAL A 14 -5.02 7.52 -4.38
N VAL A 15 -5.80 6.56 -4.88
CA VAL A 15 -5.28 5.46 -5.72
C VAL A 15 -4.64 6.00 -6.99
N VAL A 16 -5.29 6.96 -7.67
CA VAL A 16 -4.73 7.60 -8.87
C VAL A 16 -3.45 8.35 -8.56
N ALA A 17 -3.41 9.14 -7.49
CA ALA A 17 -2.21 9.87 -7.07
C ALA A 17 -1.04 8.92 -6.76
N ASN A 18 -1.30 7.82 -6.05
CA ASN A 18 -0.29 6.79 -5.75
C ASN A 18 0.20 6.08 -7.02
N ALA A 19 -0.69 5.79 -7.98
CA ALA A 19 -0.32 5.19 -9.26
C ALA A 19 0.54 6.12 -10.11
N VAL A 20 0.24 7.44 -10.10
CA VAL A 20 1.07 8.46 -10.76
C VAL A 20 2.44 8.54 -10.09
N TYR A 21 2.50 8.55 -8.76
CA TYR A 21 3.75 8.56 -8.01
C TYR A 21 4.64 7.35 -8.35
N ALA A 22 4.04 6.15 -8.41
CA ALA A 22 4.77 4.93 -8.77
C ALA A 22 5.41 5.01 -10.16
N ARG A 23 4.85 5.80 -11.07
CA ARG A 23 5.42 6.03 -12.42
C ARG A 23 6.36 7.22 -12.49
N PHE A 24 6.09 8.26 -11.70
CA PHE A 24 6.76 9.56 -11.70
C PHE A 24 7.13 9.96 -10.26
N ASN A 25 8.24 9.42 -9.75
CA ASN A 25 8.71 9.57 -8.37
C ASN A 25 9.44 10.92 -8.09
N GLN A 26 9.20 11.95 -8.90
CA GLN A 26 9.91 13.22 -8.81
C GLN A 26 9.37 14.12 -7.70
N ILE A 27 8.05 14.06 -7.47
CA ILE A 27 7.32 14.91 -6.52
C ILE A 27 6.81 14.01 -5.37
N PRO A 28 6.92 14.42 -4.10
CA PRO A 28 6.33 13.68 -2.99
C PRO A 28 4.83 13.43 -3.14
N VAL A 29 4.38 12.26 -2.67
CA VAL A 29 2.99 11.79 -2.84
C VAL A 29 1.96 12.79 -2.31
N ALA A 30 2.24 13.44 -1.18
CA ALA A 30 1.34 14.41 -0.56
C ALA A 30 0.93 15.55 -1.51
N PHE A 31 1.85 16.07 -2.32
CA PHE A 31 1.53 17.12 -3.30
C PHE A 31 0.62 16.60 -4.43
N LEU A 32 0.83 15.36 -4.87
CA LEU A 32 -0.04 14.73 -5.87
C LEU A 32 -1.45 14.50 -5.32
N GLN A 33 -1.57 14.14 -4.04
CA GLN A 33 -2.85 13.96 -3.35
C GLN A 33 -3.60 15.29 -3.17
N ILE A 34 -2.92 16.35 -2.73
CA ILE A 34 -3.50 17.70 -2.64
C ILE A 34 -3.93 18.18 -4.04
N GLY A 35 -3.09 17.97 -5.06
CA GLY A 35 -3.42 18.29 -6.46
C GLY A 35 -4.64 17.53 -6.97
N ALA A 36 -4.75 16.23 -6.66
CA ALA A 36 -5.93 15.44 -6.98
C ALA A 36 -7.19 15.97 -6.29
N GLY A 37 -7.08 16.42 -5.03
CA GLY A 37 -8.15 17.11 -4.32
C GLY A 37 -8.58 18.42 -4.98
N LEU A 38 -7.63 19.24 -5.42
CA LEU A 38 -7.92 20.46 -6.18
C LEU A 38 -8.68 20.14 -7.47
N ILE A 39 -8.29 19.11 -8.21
CA ILE A 39 -9.03 18.66 -9.41
C ILE A 39 -10.45 18.19 -9.04
N LEU A 40 -10.61 17.44 -7.94
CA LEU A 40 -11.93 17.00 -7.47
C LEU A 40 -12.85 18.14 -7.06
N SER A 41 -12.31 19.24 -6.49
CA SER A 41 -13.10 20.41 -6.11
C SER A 41 -13.79 21.11 -7.29
N LEU A 42 -13.30 20.90 -8.52
CA LEU A 42 -13.95 21.42 -9.74
C LEU A 42 -15.28 20.72 -10.04
N ILE A 43 -15.50 19.53 -9.48
CA ILE A 43 -16.74 18.79 -9.62
C ILE A 43 -17.80 19.43 -8.69
N PRO A 44 -18.96 19.87 -9.22
CA PRO A 44 -19.99 20.55 -8.44
C PRO A 44 -20.47 19.80 -7.18
N LEU A 45 -20.34 18.47 -7.18
CA LEU A 45 -20.69 17.59 -6.06
C LEU A 45 -19.89 17.88 -4.78
N TYR A 46 -18.68 18.43 -4.89
CA TYR A 46 -17.81 18.73 -3.75
C TYR A 46 -17.94 20.14 -3.19
N ARG A 47 -18.73 21.02 -3.84
CA ARG A 47 -18.83 22.44 -3.44
C ARG A 47 -19.33 22.63 -1.99
N ASN A 48 -20.17 21.72 -1.49
CA ASN A 48 -20.73 21.74 -0.14
C ASN A 48 -20.34 20.49 0.67
N PHE A 49 -19.24 19.83 0.32
CA PHE A 49 -18.83 18.63 1.03
C PHE A 49 -18.13 19.02 2.33
N GLU A 50 -18.78 18.72 3.45
CA GLU A 50 -18.22 18.84 4.79
C GLU A 50 -18.33 17.49 5.48
N LEU A 51 -17.24 17.05 6.11
CA LEU A 51 -17.24 15.88 6.98
C LEU A 51 -17.51 16.35 8.41
N GLU A 52 -18.42 15.66 9.09
CA GLU A 52 -18.67 15.91 10.50
C GLU A 52 -17.38 15.67 11.32
N PRO A 53 -16.98 16.62 12.18
CA PRO A 53 -15.82 16.49 13.07
C PRO A 53 -15.71 15.15 13.78
N GLU A 54 -16.82 14.67 14.33
CA GLU A 54 -16.90 13.44 15.12
C GLU A 54 -16.59 12.21 14.25
N ILE A 55 -17.15 12.14 13.05
CA ILE A 55 -16.88 11.06 12.09
C ILE A 55 -15.41 11.08 11.67
N PHE A 56 -14.84 12.27 11.45
CA PHE A 56 -13.44 12.41 11.07
C PHE A 56 -12.51 11.88 12.17
N LEU A 57 -12.72 12.29 13.43
CA LEU A 57 -11.93 11.84 14.57
C LEU A 57 -12.10 10.33 14.81
N PHE A 58 -13.33 9.83 14.74
CA PHE A 58 -13.66 8.43 14.97
C PHE A 58 -13.09 7.51 13.88
N VAL A 59 -13.19 7.87 12.60
CA VAL A 59 -12.85 6.97 11.49
C VAL A 59 -11.41 7.12 11.03
N ILE A 60 -10.92 8.35 10.91
CA ILE A 60 -9.59 8.60 10.33
C ILE A 60 -8.55 8.63 11.44
N ILE A 61 -8.76 9.46 12.45
CA ILE A 61 -7.72 9.72 13.46
C ILE A 61 -7.52 8.53 14.40
N SER A 62 -8.59 7.86 14.83
CA SER A 62 -8.45 6.67 15.68
C SER A 62 -7.56 5.60 15.02
N ILE A 63 -7.76 5.29 13.74
CA ILE A 63 -6.96 4.29 13.02
C ILE A 63 -5.52 4.75 12.88
N LEU A 64 -5.29 6.00 12.45
CA LEU A 64 -3.93 6.53 12.26
C LEU A 64 -3.15 6.52 13.60
N MET A 65 -3.78 6.97 14.68
CA MET A 65 -3.19 7.01 16.01
C MET A 65 -2.93 5.63 16.61
N PHE A 66 -3.81 4.66 16.33
CA PHE A 66 -3.54 3.28 16.67
C PHE A 66 -2.35 2.72 15.89
N ASN A 67 -2.29 2.98 14.58
CA ASN A 67 -1.19 2.57 13.71
C ASN A 67 0.16 3.15 14.18
N ASP A 68 0.18 4.42 14.58
CA ASP A 68 1.41 5.06 15.06
C ASP A 68 1.83 4.51 16.43
N GLY A 69 0.86 4.25 17.31
CA GLY A 69 1.08 3.58 18.59
C GLY A 69 1.68 2.18 18.43
N GLN A 70 1.15 1.34 17.54
CA GLN A 70 1.65 -0.04 17.35
C GLN A 70 3.04 -0.10 16.70
N ASN A 71 3.43 0.92 15.92
CA ASN A 71 4.75 0.98 15.27
C ASN A 71 5.83 1.60 16.19
N THR A 72 5.44 2.12 17.36
CA THR A 72 6.37 2.75 18.29
C THR A 72 7.15 1.73 19.10
N ASN A 73 8.48 1.90 19.16
CA ASN A 73 9.35 1.03 19.98
C ASN A 73 9.45 1.55 21.43
N ILE A 74 8.68 0.95 22.34
CA ILE A 74 8.63 1.38 23.76
C ILE A 74 10.00 1.33 24.45
N ARG A 75 10.86 0.36 24.11
CA ARG A 75 12.20 0.27 24.71
C ARG A 75 13.04 1.47 24.34
N LYS A 76 13.08 1.85 23.05
CA LYS A 76 13.79 3.06 22.60
C LYS A 76 13.20 4.33 23.22
N LEU A 77 11.87 4.43 23.26
CA LEU A 77 11.16 5.53 23.88
C LEU A 77 11.55 5.73 25.35
N SER A 78 11.63 4.64 26.13
CA SER A 78 11.98 4.71 27.56
C SER A 78 13.38 5.30 27.82
N HIS A 79 14.33 5.08 26.91
CA HIS A 79 15.68 5.62 27.01
C HIS A 79 15.75 7.11 26.68
N GLN A 80 14.80 7.64 25.92
CA GLN A 80 14.74 9.04 25.48
C GLN A 80 13.56 9.81 26.08
N PHE A 81 12.90 9.26 27.10
CA PHE A 81 11.64 9.79 27.64
C PHE A 81 11.71 11.28 28.01
N GLY A 82 12.81 11.72 28.62
CA GLY A 82 13.00 13.14 28.97
C GLY A 82 13.05 14.06 27.74
N THR A 83 13.76 13.66 26.68
CA THR A 83 13.83 14.40 25.41
C THR A 83 12.47 14.42 24.73
N THR A 84 11.78 13.28 24.67
CA THR A 84 10.45 13.16 24.10
C THR A 84 9.44 14.04 24.84
N LEU A 85 9.40 13.99 26.18
CA LEU A 85 8.50 14.83 26.97
C LEU A 85 8.79 16.33 26.78
N SER A 86 10.07 16.70 26.69
CA SER A 86 10.45 18.09 26.44
C SER A 86 9.96 18.60 25.09
N LEU A 87 10.04 17.80 24.03
CA LEU A 87 9.60 18.19 22.69
C LEU A 87 8.07 18.11 22.56
N SER A 88 7.47 16.99 22.93
CA SER A 88 6.06 16.71 22.68
C SER A 88 5.09 17.42 23.63
N VAL A 89 5.55 17.87 24.81
CA VAL A 89 4.68 18.55 25.79
C VAL A 89 5.17 19.96 26.06
N VAL A 90 6.42 20.12 26.51
CA VAL A 90 6.91 21.44 26.95
C VAL A 90 7.05 22.39 25.76
N LEU A 91 7.76 21.99 24.71
CA LEU A 91 7.89 22.79 23.49
C LEU A 91 6.53 23.01 22.83
N ALA A 92 5.64 22.02 22.83
CA ALA A 92 4.28 22.17 22.32
C ALA A 92 3.50 23.29 23.03
N ILE A 93 3.45 23.28 24.38
CA ILE A 93 2.79 24.32 25.17
C ILE A 93 3.42 25.69 24.91
N VAL A 94 4.75 25.77 24.93
CA VAL A 94 5.48 27.02 24.65
C VAL A 94 5.14 27.54 23.25
N THR A 95 5.09 26.65 22.26
CA THR A 95 4.77 26.99 20.87
C THR A 95 3.34 27.50 20.74
N ILE A 96 2.36 26.84 21.36
CA ILE A 96 0.96 27.28 21.37
C ILE A 96 0.82 28.67 21.99
N LEU A 97 1.49 28.91 23.11
CA LEU A 97 1.46 30.20 23.80
C LEU A 97 2.10 31.31 22.94
N ILE A 98 3.27 31.06 22.35
CA ILE A 98 3.96 32.02 21.47
C ILE A 98 3.09 32.30 20.24
N VAL A 99 2.71 31.25 19.50
CA VAL A 99 1.94 31.35 18.26
C VAL A 99 0.60 32.04 18.50
N GLY A 100 -0.17 31.59 19.49
CA GLY A 100 -1.47 32.20 19.76
C GLY A 100 -1.38 33.64 20.28
N THR A 101 -0.36 33.98 21.06
CA THR A 101 -0.14 35.37 21.46
C THR A 101 0.22 36.23 20.25
N VAL A 102 1.13 35.77 19.39
CA VAL A 102 1.52 36.47 18.15
C VAL A 102 0.31 36.64 17.22
N THR A 103 -0.50 35.59 17.04
CA THR A 103 -1.73 35.67 16.24
C THR A 103 -2.71 36.71 16.80
N HIS A 104 -2.97 36.71 18.12
CA HIS A 104 -3.87 37.68 18.73
C HIS A 104 -3.35 39.12 18.61
N LEU A 105 -2.04 39.33 18.70
CA LEU A 105 -1.44 40.65 18.54
C LEU A 105 -1.54 41.17 17.09
N LEU A 106 -1.39 40.29 16.10
CA LEU A 106 -1.46 40.65 14.68
C LEU A 106 -2.90 40.79 14.18
N ILE A 107 -3.83 39.98 14.69
CA ILE A 107 -5.25 40.03 14.38
C ILE A 107 -6.03 40.13 15.70
N PRO A 108 -6.21 41.35 16.25
CA PRO A 108 -6.92 41.54 17.52
C PRO A 108 -8.37 41.03 17.53
N GLU A 109 -8.97 40.89 16.35
CA GLU A 109 -10.29 40.32 16.14
C GLU A 109 -10.38 38.83 16.52
N PHE A 110 -9.25 38.11 16.45
CA PHE A 110 -9.18 36.74 16.91
C PHE A 110 -9.11 36.78 18.43
N SER A 111 -10.17 36.30 19.11
CA SER A 111 -10.10 36.14 20.57
C SER A 111 -8.87 35.31 20.95
N LEU A 112 -8.29 35.58 22.13
CA LEU A 112 -7.09 34.89 22.59
C LEU A 112 -7.27 33.36 22.65
N ALA A 113 -8.48 32.89 22.98
CA ALA A 113 -8.81 31.47 22.92
C ALA A 113 -8.83 30.93 21.47
N LEU A 114 -9.35 31.68 20.50
CA LEU A 114 -9.32 31.31 19.08
C LEU A 114 -7.90 31.30 18.52
N ALA A 115 -7.06 32.24 18.95
CA ALA A 115 -5.65 32.28 18.59
C ALA A 115 -4.87 31.10 19.19
N PHE A 116 -5.14 30.71 20.44
CA PHE A 116 -4.59 29.48 21.02
C PHE A 116 -5.13 28.21 20.36
N ALA A 117 -6.39 28.19 19.90
CA ALA A 117 -6.92 27.09 19.10
C ALA A 117 -6.16 26.94 17.78
N LEU A 118 -5.87 28.05 17.08
CA LEU A 118 -5.01 28.04 15.90
C LEU A 118 -3.61 27.50 16.24
N GLY A 119 -3.00 28.00 17.33
CA GLY A 119 -1.70 27.51 17.80
C GLY A 119 -1.72 26.00 18.07
N ALA A 120 -2.76 25.49 18.72
CA ALA A 120 -2.93 24.07 19.02
C ALA A 120 -3.13 23.23 17.74
N ILE A 121 -3.85 23.75 16.75
CA ILE A 121 -4.01 23.10 15.43
C ILE A 121 -2.66 22.94 14.74
N ILE A 122 -1.84 23.98 14.72
CA ILE A 122 -0.58 24.02 13.95
C ILE A 122 0.67 23.61 14.75
N THR A 123 0.55 23.14 15.98
CA THR A 123 1.71 22.67 16.76
C THR A 123 2.08 21.20 16.52
N PRO A 124 1.10 20.27 16.36
CA PRO A 124 1.35 18.89 15.99
C PRO A 124 2.16 18.73 14.71
N THR A 125 3.12 17.81 14.74
CA THR A 125 4.00 17.51 13.60
C THR A 125 4.06 16.03 13.34
N ASP A 126 4.20 15.66 12.09
CA ASP A 126 4.02 14.30 11.59
C ASP A 126 5.34 13.76 11.01
N ALA A 127 5.95 12.80 11.71
CA ALA A 127 7.18 12.15 11.27
C ALA A 127 6.97 11.28 10.01
N VAL A 128 5.77 10.76 9.79
CA VAL A 128 5.43 9.99 8.58
C VAL A 128 5.45 10.91 7.36
N ALA A 129 4.91 12.12 7.50
CA ALA A 129 4.99 13.14 6.47
C ALA A 129 6.45 13.52 6.16
N VAL A 130 7.31 13.69 7.17
CA VAL A 130 8.76 13.91 6.99
C VAL A 130 9.39 12.77 6.19
N SER A 131 9.16 11.52 6.59
CA SER A 131 9.72 10.34 5.92
C SER A 131 9.32 10.29 4.44
N SER A 132 8.07 10.63 4.12
CA SER A 132 7.55 10.63 2.75
C SER A 132 8.21 11.67 1.83
N ILE A 133 8.63 12.82 2.36
CA ILE A 133 9.26 13.89 1.59
C ILE A 133 10.79 13.80 1.57
N THR A 134 11.38 13.00 2.47
CA THR A 134 12.85 12.89 2.65
C THR A 134 13.43 11.55 2.22
N THR A 135 12.68 10.74 1.48
CA THR A 135 13.10 9.43 0.91
C THR A 135 14.35 9.43 0.04
N LYS A 136 14.87 10.60 -0.35
CA LYS A 136 16.09 10.74 -1.17
C LYS A 136 17.25 11.37 -0.41
N VAL A 137 17.07 11.68 0.87
CA VAL A 137 18.01 12.45 1.69
C VAL A 137 18.35 11.67 2.95
N ALA A 138 19.63 11.60 3.29
CA ALA A 138 20.06 10.91 4.50
C ALA A 138 19.87 11.81 5.74
N ILE A 139 18.71 11.69 6.40
CA ILE A 139 18.50 12.29 7.73
C ILE A 139 19.31 11.50 8.78
N PRO A 140 20.03 12.17 9.69
CA PRO A 140 20.69 11.50 10.81
C PRO A 140 19.72 10.63 11.61
N GLY A 141 20.05 9.35 11.84
CA GLY A 141 19.13 8.40 12.47
C GLY A 141 18.63 8.81 13.85
N GLU A 142 19.44 9.54 14.62
CA GLU A 142 19.04 10.09 15.92
C GLU A 142 17.97 11.18 15.81
N VAL A 143 18.04 12.02 14.76
CA VAL A 143 17.03 13.04 14.47
C VAL A 143 15.72 12.37 14.04
N MET A 144 15.78 11.39 13.13
CA MET A 144 14.59 10.66 12.70
C MET A 144 13.90 9.94 13.87
N THR A 145 14.68 9.23 14.71
CA THR A 145 14.13 8.55 15.90
C THR A 145 13.49 9.54 16.88
N THR A 146 14.09 10.74 17.02
CA THR A 146 13.54 11.79 17.88
C THR A 146 12.23 12.35 17.32
N LEU A 147 12.15 12.58 16.00
CA LEU A 147 10.93 13.03 15.32
C LEU A 147 9.78 12.01 15.43
N GLU A 148 10.06 10.72 15.24
CA GLU A 148 9.08 9.63 15.37
C GLU A 148 8.52 9.55 16.80
N ASN A 149 9.39 9.68 17.81
CA ASN A 149 8.95 9.71 19.21
C ASN A 149 8.20 11.01 19.54
N GLU A 150 8.60 12.14 18.95
CA GLU A 150 7.95 13.43 19.17
C GLU A 150 6.52 13.43 18.64
N SER A 151 6.32 13.00 17.39
CA SER A 151 5.02 13.09 16.69
C SER A 151 3.92 12.35 17.46
N LEU A 152 4.21 11.14 17.94
CA LEU A 152 3.24 10.31 18.67
C LEU A 152 2.58 11.04 19.86
N PHE A 153 3.36 11.79 20.63
CA PHE A 153 2.87 12.48 21.83
C PHE A 153 2.46 13.93 21.54
N ASN A 154 3.07 14.58 20.55
CA ASN A 154 2.77 15.97 20.20
C ASN A 154 1.34 16.11 19.66
N ASP A 155 0.85 15.11 18.93
CA ASP A 155 -0.54 15.05 18.46
C ASP A 155 -1.54 15.11 19.63
N ALA A 156 -1.29 14.35 20.69
CA ALA A 156 -2.11 14.38 21.88
C ALA A 156 -2.08 15.73 22.60
N SER A 157 -0.90 16.33 22.75
CA SER A 157 -0.74 17.66 23.35
C SER A 157 -1.50 18.74 22.57
N GLY A 158 -1.47 18.68 21.23
CA GLY A 158 -2.22 19.59 20.37
C GLY A 158 -3.73 19.44 20.51
N ILE A 159 -4.25 18.21 20.47
CA ILE A 159 -5.70 17.93 20.64
C ILE A 159 -6.20 18.46 21.97
N VAL A 160 -5.42 18.28 23.03
CA VAL A 160 -5.74 18.76 24.37
C VAL A 160 -5.84 20.28 24.40
N ALA A 161 -4.81 20.96 23.91
CA ALA A 161 -4.77 22.41 23.93
C ALA A 161 -5.89 23.00 23.07
N PHE A 162 -6.20 22.33 21.95
CA PHE A 162 -7.33 22.66 21.10
C PHE A 162 -8.65 22.55 21.86
N ASN A 163 -8.93 21.41 22.51
CA ASN A 163 -10.15 21.23 23.29
C ASN A 163 -10.29 22.25 24.43
N LEU A 164 -9.19 22.59 25.12
CA LEU A 164 -9.18 23.63 26.14
C LEU A 164 -9.53 25.01 25.55
N ALA A 165 -8.95 25.34 24.39
CA ALA A 165 -9.22 26.58 23.68
C ALA A 165 -10.69 26.67 23.22
N ILE A 166 -11.23 25.59 22.65
CA ILE A 166 -12.65 25.51 22.25
C ILE A 166 -13.58 25.60 23.45
N ALA A 167 -13.28 24.91 24.55
CA ALA A 167 -14.07 25.00 25.78
C ALA A 167 -14.09 26.44 26.32
N ALA A 168 -12.97 27.17 26.25
CA ALA A 168 -12.91 28.58 26.63
C ALA A 168 -13.77 29.47 25.71
N ILE A 169 -13.80 29.20 24.40
CA ILE A 169 -14.67 29.91 23.44
C ILE A 169 -16.15 29.66 23.73
N VAL A 170 -16.53 28.40 23.98
CA VAL A 170 -17.93 28.00 24.19
C VAL A 170 -18.46 28.50 25.54
N THR A 171 -17.67 28.37 26.60
CA THR A 171 -18.13 28.71 27.96
C THR A 171 -17.99 30.20 28.30
N GLY A 172 -17.17 30.94 27.54
CA GLY A 172 -16.85 32.34 27.79
C GLY A 172 -16.13 32.60 29.12
N LYS A 173 -15.76 31.56 29.86
CA LYS A 173 -15.09 31.63 31.16
C LYS A 173 -13.74 30.94 31.06
N PHE A 174 -12.67 31.69 31.27
CA PHE A 174 -11.32 31.14 31.35
C PHE A 174 -11.01 30.77 32.80
N SER A 175 -11.08 29.48 33.15
CA SER A 175 -10.58 28.95 34.42
C SER A 175 -9.40 28.03 34.15
N VAL A 176 -8.18 28.57 34.28
CA VAL A 176 -6.94 27.81 34.09
C VAL A 176 -6.93 26.56 34.98
N TRP A 177 -7.33 26.70 36.25
CA TRP A 177 -7.31 25.59 37.20
C TRP A 177 -8.32 24.49 36.85
N HIS A 178 -9.54 24.86 36.47
CA HIS A 178 -10.54 23.88 36.05
C HIS A 178 -10.16 23.22 34.72
N GLY A 179 -9.59 23.98 33.79
CA GLY A 179 -9.06 23.47 32.53
C GLY A 179 -7.93 22.46 32.72
N VAL A 180 -6.95 22.76 33.57
CA VAL A 180 -5.80 21.87 33.87
C VAL A 180 -6.26 20.61 34.61
N THR A 181 -7.18 20.71 35.56
CA THR A 181 -7.70 19.54 36.29
C THR A 181 -8.56 18.65 35.41
N ASN A 182 -9.47 19.23 34.61
CA ASN A 182 -10.26 18.48 33.63
C ASN A 182 -9.34 17.83 32.56
N PHE A 183 -8.30 18.53 32.12
CA PHE A 183 -7.30 17.96 31.24
C PHE A 183 -6.61 16.75 31.87
N LEU A 184 -6.07 16.86 33.08
CA LEU A 184 -5.41 15.74 33.75
C LEU A 184 -6.35 14.55 33.89
N TYR A 185 -7.64 14.79 34.18
CA TYR A 185 -8.66 13.74 34.22
C TYR A 185 -8.87 13.08 32.85
N VAL A 186 -9.14 13.85 31.80
CA VAL A 186 -9.39 13.34 30.44
C VAL A 186 -8.15 12.65 29.85
N PHE A 187 -6.95 13.17 30.14
CA PHE A 187 -5.67 12.66 29.67
C PHE A 187 -5.25 11.38 30.38
N ALA A 188 -5.14 11.42 31.72
CA ALA A 188 -4.75 10.26 32.50
C ALA A 188 -5.84 9.18 32.43
N GLY A 189 -7.11 9.58 32.43
CA GLY A 189 -8.25 8.69 32.22
C GLY A 189 -8.21 8.02 30.85
N GLY A 190 -7.92 8.76 29.77
CA GLY A 190 -7.78 8.21 28.43
C GLY A 190 -6.67 7.16 28.35
N ILE A 191 -5.48 7.49 28.86
CA ILE A 191 -4.35 6.54 28.92
C ILE A 191 -4.71 5.32 29.76
N PHE A 192 -5.26 5.51 30.97
CA PHE A 192 -5.59 4.42 31.89
C PHE A 192 -6.65 3.46 31.30
N VAL A 193 -7.73 4.01 30.75
CA VAL A 193 -8.78 3.24 30.06
C VAL A 193 -8.20 2.52 28.85
N GLY A 194 -7.37 3.20 28.05
CA GLY A 194 -6.68 2.58 26.91
C GLY A 194 -5.77 1.43 27.31
N LEU A 195 -5.03 1.55 28.41
CA LEU A 195 -4.18 0.47 28.92
C LEU A 195 -5.01 -0.75 29.35
N ILE A 196 -6.14 -0.53 30.05
CA ILE A 196 -7.04 -1.60 30.50
C ILE A 196 -7.69 -2.30 29.29
N ILE A 197 -8.33 -1.53 28.40
CA ILE A 197 -9.02 -2.08 27.24
C ILE A 197 -8.01 -2.75 26.30
N GLY A 198 -6.86 -2.12 26.06
CA GLY A 198 -5.78 -2.69 25.26
C GLY A 198 -5.27 -4.02 25.81
N TYR A 199 -5.11 -4.14 27.13
CA TYR A 199 -4.76 -5.41 27.77
C TYR A 199 -5.84 -6.49 27.53
N ILE A 200 -7.12 -6.15 27.68
CA ILE A 200 -8.24 -7.06 27.44
C ILE A 200 -8.26 -7.52 25.97
N ILE A 201 -8.12 -6.58 25.02
CA ILE A 201 -8.09 -6.87 23.58
C ILE A 201 -6.91 -7.78 23.24
N VAL A 202 -5.74 -7.54 23.84
CA VAL A 202 -4.58 -8.40 23.66
C VAL A 202 -4.83 -9.80 24.26
N ALA A 203 -5.44 -9.90 25.44
CA ALA A 203 -5.77 -11.16 26.07
C ALA A 203 -6.75 -11.99 25.22
N VAL A 204 -7.80 -11.35 24.67
CA VAL A 204 -8.76 -11.99 23.75
C VAL A 204 -8.05 -12.45 22.49
N ARG A 205 -7.15 -11.65 21.91
CA ARG A 205 -6.35 -12.06 20.75
C ARG A 205 -5.50 -13.29 21.04
N ILE A 206 -4.83 -13.35 22.19
CA ILE A 206 -4.07 -14.54 22.61
C ILE A 206 -5.01 -15.74 22.76
N MET A 207 -6.20 -15.55 23.33
CA MET A 207 -7.19 -16.61 23.48
C MET A 207 -7.60 -17.18 22.11
N LEU A 208 -7.88 -16.32 21.12
CA LEU A 208 -8.20 -16.75 19.74
C LEU A 208 -7.05 -17.57 19.11
N ILE A 209 -5.80 -17.13 19.32
CA ILE A 209 -4.62 -17.86 18.84
C ILE A 209 -4.49 -19.22 19.53
N ARG A 210 -4.69 -19.29 20.86
CA ARG A 210 -4.66 -20.56 21.60
C ARG A 210 -5.75 -21.52 21.17
N MET A 211 -6.91 -21.01 20.75
CA MET A 211 -8.01 -21.80 20.18
C MET A 211 -7.79 -22.19 18.70
N ARG A 212 -6.64 -21.85 18.09
CA ARG A 212 -6.33 -22.08 16.67
C ARG A 212 -7.31 -21.40 15.70
N VAL A 213 -7.76 -20.20 16.06
CA VAL A 213 -8.64 -19.34 15.25
C VAL A 213 -7.88 -18.10 14.74
N ASP A 214 -6.58 -18.26 14.47
CA ASP A 214 -5.64 -17.22 14.08
C ASP A 214 -5.55 -16.99 12.57
N THR A 215 -6.61 -17.35 11.83
CA THR A 215 -6.67 -17.10 10.39
C THR A 215 -6.68 -15.59 10.10
N PRO A 216 -6.05 -15.12 9.00
CA PRO A 216 -6.04 -13.70 8.64
C PRO A 216 -7.44 -13.10 8.54
N SER A 217 -8.43 -13.88 8.11
CA SER A 217 -9.84 -13.45 8.02
C SER A 217 -10.49 -13.12 9.36
N VAL A 218 -9.94 -13.59 10.49
CA VAL A 218 -10.42 -13.27 11.84
C VAL A 218 -9.56 -12.19 12.46
N ILE A 219 -8.23 -12.37 12.45
CA ILE A 219 -7.31 -11.48 13.15
C ILE A 219 -7.24 -10.10 12.49
N VAL A 220 -7.24 -10.01 11.16
CA VAL A 220 -7.14 -8.71 10.48
C VAL A 220 -8.37 -7.83 10.79
N PRO A 221 -9.63 -8.28 10.57
CA PRO A 221 -10.80 -7.47 10.95
C PRO A 221 -10.86 -7.17 12.45
N TYR A 222 -10.46 -8.11 13.30
CA TYR A 222 -10.39 -7.90 14.75
C TYR A 222 -9.51 -6.69 15.08
N THR A 223 -8.29 -6.64 14.53
CA THR A 223 -7.37 -5.53 14.79
C THR A 223 -7.82 -4.21 14.15
N LEU A 224 -8.45 -4.25 12.97
CA LEU A 224 -9.00 -3.05 12.35
C LEU A 224 -10.20 -2.49 13.13
N LEU A 225 -10.94 -3.34 13.85
CA LEU A 225 -12.06 -2.94 14.70
C LEU A 225 -11.61 -2.33 16.04
N THR A 226 -10.48 -2.76 16.58
CA THR A 226 -9.90 -2.30 17.85
C THR A 226 -9.94 -0.78 18.07
N PRO A 227 -9.38 0.07 17.17
CA PRO A 227 -9.37 1.53 17.39
C PRO A 227 -10.77 2.12 17.57
N PHE A 228 -11.75 1.63 16.82
CA PHE A 228 -13.14 2.10 16.93
C PHE A 228 -13.76 1.74 18.26
N VAL A 229 -13.58 0.49 18.72
CA VAL A 229 -14.14 0.03 20.00
C VAL A 229 -13.51 0.80 21.16
N VAL A 230 -12.19 0.95 21.16
CA VAL A 230 -11.47 1.67 22.21
C VAL A 230 -11.89 3.13 22.24
N TYR A 231 -11.92 3.81 21.09
CA TYR A 231 -12.33 5.21 21.00
C TYR A 231 -13.74 5.41 21.55
N PHE A 232 -14.70 4.59 21.07
CA PHE A 232 -16.09 4.70 21.47
C PHE A 232 -16.29 4.47 22.98
N LEU A 233 -15.64 3.46 23.54
CA LEU A 233 -15.72 3.17 24.97
C LEU A 233 -15.11 4.30 25.81
N ALA A 234 -13.96 4.83 25.42
CA ALA A 234 -13.31 5.93 26.13
C ALA A 234 -14.12 7.23 26.09
N GLU A 235 -14.64 7.62 24.92
CA GLU A 235 -15.53 8.80 24.80
C GLU A 235 -16.81 8.63 25.62
N SER A 236 -17.38 7.42 25.68
CA SER A 236 -18.57 7.14 26.50
C SER A 236 -18.32 7.31 28.01
N LEU A 237 -17.06 7.21 28.44
CA LEU A 237 -16.62 7.45 29.82
C LEU A 237 -16.20 8.91 30.07
N GLY A 238 -16.30 9.78 29.06
CA GLY A 238 -15.91 11.19 29.13
C GLY A 238 -14.40 11.40 29.24
N VAL A 239 -13.59 10.44 28.77
CA VAL A 239 -12.13 10.54 28.69
C VAL A 239 -11.68 10.55 27.23
N SER A 240 -10.42 10.91 26.95
CA SER A 240 -9.97 11.07 25.56
C SER A 240 -9.93 9.74 24.82
N GLY A 241 -10.78 9.59 23.80
CA GLY A 241 -10.79 8.41 22.92
C GLY A 241 -9.48 8.23 22.17
N ILE A 242 -8.88 9.33 21.71
CA ILE A 242 -7.63 9.30 20.92
C ILE A 242 -6.48 8.79 21.77
N LEU A 243 -6.31 9.30 23.00
CA LEU A 243 -5.27 8.83 23.92
C LEU A 243 -5.46 7.37 24.33
N ALA A 244 -6.72 6.95 24.53
CA ALA A 244 -7.01 5.55 24.82
C ALA A 244 -6.58 4.63 23.66
N VAL A 245 -6.84 5.06 22.42
CA VAL A 245 -6.44 4.33 21.21
C VAL A 245 -4.91 4.28 21.05
N VAL A 246 -4.19 5.38 21.28
CA VAL A 246 -2.72 5.40 21.27
C VAL A 246 -2.15 4.45 22.32
N ALA A 247 -2.64 4.51 23.55
CA ALA A 247 -2.20 3.62 24.63
C ALA A 247 -2.47 2.15 24.31
N THR A 248 -3.61 1.84 23.68
CA THR A 248 -3.95 0.50 23.19
C THR A 248 -3.00 0.06 22.07
N GLY A 249 -2.68 0.95 21.13
CA GLY A 249 -1.72 0.72 20.05
C GLY A 249 -0.33 0.37 20.60
N LEU A 250 0.15 1.11 21.59
CA LEU A 250 1.44 0.86 22.26
C LEU A 250 1.51 -0.55 22.87
N ILE A 251 0.46 -1.01 23.57
CA ILE A 251 0.39 -2.38 24.09
C ILE A 251 0.45 -3.40 22.94
N HIS A 252 -0.30 -3.15 21.85
CA HIS A 252 -0.31 -4.00 20.67
C HIS A 252 1.07 -4.11 20.00
N GLY A 253 1.84 -3.02 19.95
CA GLY A 253 3.20 -3.00 19.42
C GLY A 253 4.14 -3.91 20.20
N VAL A 254 4.17 -3.77 21.53
CA VAL A 254 5.03 -4.60 22.42
C VAL A 254 4.73 -6.09 22.25
N GLN A 255 3.45 -6.45 22.14
CA GLN A 255 3.06 -7.84 22.00
C GLN A 255 3.41 -8.41 20.62
N SER A 256 3.27 -7.60 19.57
CA SER A 256 3.57 -8.03 18.20
C SER A 256 5.02 -8.46 18.06
N ASP A 257 5.95 -7.79 18.75
CA ASP A 257 7.37 -8.18 18.81
C ASP A 257 7.59 -9.54 19.49
N GLN A 258 6.82 -9.86 20.54
CA GLN A 258 6.93 -11.13 21.26
C GLN A 258 6.31 -12.31 20.48
N LEU A 259 5.30 -12.03 19.65
CA LEU A 259 4.58 -13.02 18.84
C LEU A 259 5.17 -13.25 17.44
N ARG A 260 6.31 -12.61 17.10
CA ARG A 260 7.00 -12.79 15.80
C ARG A 260 7.34 -14.25 15.49
N LEU A 261 7.42 -15.10 16.51
CA LEU A 261 7.75 -16.52 16.40
C LEU A 261 6.55 -17.42 16.06
N THR A 262 5.31 -16.90 16.05
CA THR A 262 4.11 -17.75 15.99
C THR A 262 3.60 -18.02 14.56
N THR A 263 3.65 -17.05 13.63
CA THR A 263 3.33 -17.27 12.19
C THR A 263 3.77 -16.10 11.29
N SER A 264 4.80 -16.29 10.45
CA SER A 264 5.30 -15.27 9.50
C SER A 264 4.24 -14.79 8.49
N ARG A 265 3.35 -15.68 8.05
CA ARG A 265 2.24 -15.35 7.12
C ARG A 265 1.30 -14.29 7.69
N LEU A 266 0.88 -14.45 8.94
CA LEU A 266 -0.04 -13.51 9.60
C LEU A 266 0.63 -12.15 9.78
N GLN A 267 1.93 -12.13 10.12
CA GLN A 267 2.69 -10.89 10.27
C GLN A 267 2.78 -10.12 8.96
N ILE A 268 3.13 -10.77 7.85
CA ILE A 268 3.19 -10.12 6.53
C ILE A 268 1.83 -9.51 6.18
N VAL A 269 0.75 -10.30 6.27
CA VAL A 269 -0.59 -9.81 5.94
C VAL A 269 -1.00 -8.63 6.83
N MET A 270 -0.70 -8.68 8.13
CA MET A 270 -0.99 -7.60 9.07
C MET A 270 -0.23 -6.33 8.74
N THR A 271 1.11 -6.40 8.60
CA THR A 271 1.94 -5.24 8.29
C THR A 271 1.54 -4.61 6.95
N THR A 272 1.30 -5.42 5.92
CA THR A 272 0.83 -4.94 4.62
C THR A 272 -0.56 -4.29 4.72
N THR A 273 -1.49 -4.90 5.47
CA THR A 273 -2.85 -4.35 5.63
C THR A 273 -2.80 -2.99 6.33
N TRP A 274 -2.07 -2.87 7.44
CA TRP A 274 -1.93 -1.61 8.17
C TRP A 274 -1.25 -0.54 7.32
N SER A 275 -0.20 -0.89 6.59
CA SER A 275 0.47 0.05 5.68
C SER A 275 -0.49 0.57 4.60
N ILE A 276 -1.29 -0.30 3.98
CA ILE A 276 -2.29 0.10 2.98
C ILE A 276 -3.37 0.98 3.60
N VAL A 277 -3.94 0.60 4.75
CA VAL A 277 -4.99 1.35 5.43
C VAL A 277 -4.49 2.73 5.85
N ALA A 278 -3.33 2.81 6.51
CA ALA A 278 -2.73 4.07 6.93
C ALA A 278 -2.40 4.96 5.72
N SER A 279 -1.85 4.39 4.64
CA SER A 279 -1.56 5.13 3.40
C SER A 279 -2.81 5.71 2.76
N ILE A 280 -3.92 4.93 2.70
CA ILE A 280 -5.19 5.40 2.17
C ILE A 280 -5.76 6.52 3.04
N LEU A 281 -5.79 6.34 4.36
CA LEU A 281 -6.30 7.35 5.28
C LEU A 281 -5.48 8.63 5.23
N ASN A 282 -4.15 8.54 5.24
CA ASN A 282 -3.27 9.70 5.09
C ASN A 282 -3.53 10.42 3.75
N GLY A 283 -3.67 9.66 2.67
CA GLY A 283 -4.01 10.20 1.37
C GLY A 283 -5.36 10.89 1.33
N ILE A 284 -6.39 10.34 1.99
CA ILE A 284 -7.72 10.96 2.07
C ILE A 284 -7.60 12.33 2.72
N VAL A 285 -6.83 12.46 3.80
CA VAL A 285 -6.65 13.74 4.50
C VAL A 285 -5.99 14.78 3.59
N PHE A 286 -4.93 14.42 2.85
CA PHE A 286 -4.31 15.34 1.88
C PHE A 286 -5.22 15.69 0.69
N VAL A 287 -6.02 14.74 0.19
CA VAL A 287 -7.02 15.02 -0.85
C VAL A 287 -8.09 15.97 -0.31
N LEU A 288 -8.58 15.76 0.93
CA LEU A 288 -9.55 16.64 1.59
C LEU A 288 -9.03 18.08 1.73
N LEU A 289 -7.75 18.24 2.08
CA LEU A 289 -7.09 19.55 2.07
C LEU A 289 -7.26 20.24 0.71
N GLY A 290 -6.88 19.53 -0.36
CA GLY A 290 -7.00 20.02 -1.73
C GLY A 290 -8.44 20.35 -2.13
N VAL A 291 -9.42 19.54 -1.71
CA VAL A 291 -10.84 19.80 -1.97
C VAL A 291 -11.32 21.09 -1.28
N SER A 292 -10.89 21.31 -0.03
CA SER A 292 -11.36 22.42 0.81
C SER A 292 -10.81 23.79 0.40
N LEU A 293 -9.59 23.84 -0.13
CA LEU A 293 -8.86 25.09 -0.40
C LEU A 293 -9.64 26.10 -1.25
N PRO A 294 -10.22 25.74 -2.42
CA PRO A 294 -10.93 26.71 -3.25
C PRO A 294 -12.21 27.24 -2.60
N SER A 295 -12.93 26.40 -1.85
CA SER A 295 -14.13 26.84 -1.12
C SER A 295 -13.75 27.87 -0.05
N VAL A 296 -12.70 27.60 0.72
CA VAL A 296 -12.21 28.50 1.76
C VAL A 296 -11.76 29.84 1.16
N ILE A 297 -11.00 29.83 0.05
CA ILE A 297 -10.56 31.05 -0.64
C ILE A 297 -11.76 31.88 -1.13
N ASN A 298 -12.77 31.25 -1.73
CA ASN A 298 -13.96 31.95 -2.22
C ASN A 298 -14.75 32.61 -1.08
N HIS A 299 -14.87 31.94 0.07
CA HIS A 299 -15.54 32.53 1.25
C HIS A 299 -14.76 33.71 1.83
N LEU A 300 -13.43 33.66 1.80
CA LEU A 300 -12.57 34.76 2.25
C LEU A 300 -12.67 35.98 1.32
N GLN A 301 -12.77 35.77 0.00
CA GLN A 301 -12.94 36.87 -0.97
C GLN A 301 -14.30 37.58 -0.88
N GLN A 302 -15.32 36.91 -0.35
CA GLN A 302 -16.68 37.46 -0.20
C GLN A 302 -16.85 38.27 1.09
N ARG A 303 -16.00 38.06 2.10
CA ARG A 303 -15.95 38.94 3.27
C ARG A 303 -14.93 40.05 2.99
N ASP A 304 -15.25 41.30 3.32
CA ASP A 304 -14.30 42.43 3.37
C ASP A 304 -13.18 42.26 4.44
N THR A 305 -12.93 41.02 4.89
CA THR A 305 -11.93 40.70 5.92
C THR A 305 -10.54 40.67 5.27
N SER A 306 -9.51 40.97 6.08
CA SER A 306 -8.08 41.04 5.76
C SER A 306 -7.67 40.28 4.50
N SER A 307 -7.03 40.98 3.56
CA SER A 307 -6.67 40.46 2.25
C SER A 307 -6.02 39.07 2.37
N VAL A 308 -6.36 38.14 1.47
CA VAL A 308 -5.81 36.76 1.43
C VAL A 308 -4.28 36.75 1.62
N ALA A 309 -3.59 37.77 1.11
CA ALA A 309 -2.16 37.99 1.30
C ALA A 309 -1.72 38.11 2.78
N VAL A 310 -2.50 38.78 3.64
CA VAL A 310 -2.25 38.90 5.09
C VAL A 310 -2.32 37.54 5.76
N LEU A 311 -3.34 36.72 5.44
CA LEU A 311 -3.47 35.38 6.02
C LEU A 311 -2.36 34.43 5.54
N VAL A 312 -1.96 34.53 4.27
CA VAL A 312 -0.78 33.81 3.75
C VAL A 312 0.49 34.25 4.49
N GLY A 313 0.69 35.56 4.63
CA GLY A 313 1.83 36.12 5.37
C GLY A 313 1.86 35.68 6.83
N LEU A 314 0.69 35.64 7.49
CA LEU A 314 0.53 35.11 8.84
C LEU A 314 0.93 33.63 8.89
N GLY A 315 0.39 32.78 8.02
CA GLY A 315 0.71 31.34 8.01
C GLY A 315 2.21 31.08 7.82
N ILE A 316 2.86 31.79 6.89
CA ILE A 316 4.32 31.70 6.68
C ILE A 316 5.08 32.17 7.93
N LEU A 317 4.68 33.29 8.52
CA LEU A 317 5.31 33.83 9.73
C LEU A 317 5.20 32.84 10.90
N LEU A 318 4.02 32.27 11.14
CA LEU A 318 3.80 31.28 12.19
C LEU A 318 4.67 30.03 11.96
N TYR A 319 4.73 29.52 10.73
CA TYR A 319 5.65 28.43 10.38
C TYR A 319 7.11 28.75 10.70
N LEU A 320 7.58 29.96 10.35
CA LEU A 320 8.96 30.39 10.64
C LEU A 320 9.22 30.49 12.14
N ILE A 321 8.27 31.03 12.92
CA ILE A 321 8.37 31.11 14.39
C ILE A 321 8.49 29.71 14.99
N MET A 322 7.66 28.76 14.57
CA MET A 322 7.70 27.38 15.08
C MET A 322 9.01 26.67 14.69
N THR A 323 9.44 26.82 13.44
CA THR A 323 10.71 26.28 12.93
C THR A 323 11.87 26.80 13.75
N PHE A 324 11.88 28.11 14.03
CA PHE A 324 12.93 28.76 14.82
C PHE A 324 12.87 28.34 16.29
N ALA A 325 11.69 28.23 16.89
CA ALA A 325 11.52 27.73 18.25
C ALA A 325 12.10 26.31 18.40
N ARG A 326 11.79 25.39 17.47
CA ARG A 326 12.33 24.03 17.46
C ARG A 326 13.85 24.01 17.26
N PHE A 327 14.38 24.85 16.37
CA PHE A 327 15.81 25.01 16.17
C PHE A 327 16.52 25.44 17.47
N LEU A 328 16.02 26.49 18.13
CA LEU A 328 16.60 26.98 19.39
C LEU A 328 16.49 25.93 20.50
N TRP A 329 15.34 25.27 20.61
CA TRP A 329 15.10 24.23 21.62
C TRP A 329 16.13 23.10 21.54
N THR A 330 16.45 22.68 20.32
CA THR A 330 17.45 21.65 20.05
C THR A 330 18.88 22.19 20.20
N ARG A 331 19.14 23.43 19.76
CA ARG A 331 20.46 24.06 19.84
C ARG A 331 20.93 24.30 21.28
N PHE A 332 20.00 24.56 22.20
CA PHE A 332 20.30 24.81 23.62
C PHE A 332 20.18 23.56 24.51
N ASP A 333 20.16 22.34 23.94
CA ASP A 333 20.07 21.06 24.67
C ASP A 333 18.84 20.92 25.59
N LEU A 334 17.78 21.70 25.36
CA LEU A 334 16.50 21.48 26.05
C LEU A 334 15.89 20.14 25.60
N ALA A 335 16.13 19.76 24.35
CA ALA A 335 16.01 18.40 23.85
C ALA A 335 17.41 17.82 23.60
N ARG A 336 17.87 16.88 24.43
CA ARG A 336 19.19 16.26 24.26
C ARG A 336 19.15 15.25 23.12
N ILE A 337 19.69 15.65 21.98
CA ILE A 337 20.05 14.77 20.87
C ILE A 337 21.56 14.53 20.99
N ARG A 338 22.01 13.28 20.82
CA ARG A 338 23.43 12.97 20.93
C ARG A 338 24.15 13.60 19.73
N ALA A 339 25.32 14.16 20.01
CA ALA A 339 26.16 14.81 19.02
C ALA A 339 27.61 14.68 19.49
N TRP A 340 28.54 14.39 18.59
CA TRP A 340 29.96 14.28 18.91
C TRP A 340 30.66 15.63 18.98
N ASP A 341 30.19 16.62 18.22
CA ASP A 341 30.74 17.97 18.22
C ASP A 341 29.65 19.06 18.08
N ASN A 342 30.06 20.32 18.21
CA ASN A 342 29.15 21.46 18.11
C ASN A 342 28.65 21.72 16.66
N HIS A 343 29.36 21.22 15.65
CA HIS A 343 28.96 21.34 14.24
C HIS A 343 27.80 20.39 13.92
N GLU A 344 27.93 19.12 14.30
CA GLU A 344 26.90 18.09 14.24
C GLU A 344 25.68 18.52 15.06
N LYS A 345 25.88 19.09 16.25
CA LYS A 345 24.77 19.63 17.05
C LYS A 345 23.99 20.73 16.31
N THR A 346 24.69 21.65 15.65
CA THR A 346 24.05 22.73 14.89
C THR A 346 23.34 22.19 13.65
N ARG A 347 23.94 21.22 12.96
CA ARG A 347 23.32 20.50 11.84
C ARG A 347 22.07 19.76 12.28
N ASN A 348 22.14 19.00 13.37
CA ASN A 348 21.00 18.27 13.91
C ASN A 348 19.87 19.23 14.33
N ALA A 349 20.19 20.35 14.98
CA ALA A 349 19.20 21.38 15.31
C ALA A 349 18.55 22.02 14.06
N PHE A 350 19.33 22.27 13.01
CA PHE A 350 18.83 22.81 11.74
C PHE A 350 17.89 21.81 11.04
N VAL A 351 18.30 20.54 10.94
CA VAL A 351 17.48 19.48 10.37
C VAL A 351 16.22 19.28 11.21
N MET A 352 16.33 19.28 12.54
CA MET A 352 15.20 19.15 13.45
C MET A 352 14.20 20.30 13.29
N GLY A 353 14.68 21.55 13.21
CA GLY A 353 13.85 22.73 12.98
C GLY A 353 13.06 22.62 11.67
N LEU A 354 13.74 22.27 10.57
CA LEU A 354 13.11 22.13 9.26
C LEU A 354 12.23 20.88 9.13
N SER A 355 12.52 19.80 9.86
CA SER A 355 11.75 18.56 9.77
C SER A 355 10.43 18.61 10.56
N GLY A 356 9.99 19.81 10.94
CA GLY A 356 8.70 20.06 11.56
C GLY A 356 7.52 20.03 10.61
N VAL A 357 7.36 18.94 9.87
CA VAL A 357 6.31 18.84 8.84
C VAL A 357 4.95 18.65 9.49
N HIS A 358 3.96 19.42 9.07
CA HIS A 358 2.58 19.27 9.50
C HIS A 358 1.88 18.24 8.62
N GLY A 359 1.17 17.32 9.27
CA GLY A 359 0.52 16.20 8.61
C GLY A 359 -0.98 16.22 8.75
N THR A 360 -1.52 15.01 8.84
CA THR A 360 -2.95 14.75 8.78
C THR A 360 -3.71 15.29 9.99
N ILE A 361 -3.05 15.35 11.15
CA ILE A 361 -3.65 15.69 12.44
C ILE A 361 -3.87 17.19 12.59
N THR A 362 -2.98 18.02 12.06
CA THR A 362 -3.21 19.47 11.93
C THR A 362 -4.49 19.74 11.16
N LEU A 363 -4.69 19.05 10.03
CA LEU A 363 -5.89 19.23 9.24
C LEU A 363 -7.14 18.70 9.95
N ALA A 364 -7.01 17.57 10.65
CA ALA A 364 -8.06 17.00 11.47
C ALA A 364 -8.61 18.00 12.49
N MET A 365 -7.70 18.62 13.24
CA MET A 365 -8.09 19.60 14.26
C MET A 365 -8.72 20.83 13.63
N ALA A 366 -8.19 21.32 12.51
CA ALA A 366 -8.78 22.44 11.78
C ALA A 366 -10.22 22.13 11.33
N PHE A 367 -10.49 20.93 10.80
CA PHE A 367 -11.84 20.54 10.43
C PHE A 367 -12.75 20.23 11.62
N SER A 368 -12.17 19.84 12.76
CA SER A 368 -12.92 19.55 13.98
C SER A 368 -13.52 20.79 14.66
N LEU A 369 -13.14 21.98 14.19
CA LEU A 369 -13.79 23.23 14.61
C LEU A 369 -15.30 23.13 14.43
N PRO A 370 -16.10 23.43 15.49
CA PRO A 370 -17.55 23.40 15.43
C PRO A 370 -18.07 24.21 14.25
N LEU A 371 -19.13 23.72 13.60
CA LEU A 371 -19.77 24.46 12.50
C LEU A 371 -20.53 25.68 13.01
N THR A 372 -21.10 25.57 14.22
CA THR A 372 -21.89 26.63 14.84
C THR A 372 -21.47 26.88 16.29
N LEU A 373 -21.61 28.13 16.72
CA LEU A 373 -21.46 28.58 18.09
C LEU A 373 -22.75 29.32 18.49
N ASN A 374 -23.46 28.82 19.50
CA ASN A 374 -24.73 29.39 20.00
C ASN A 374 -25.79 29.62 18.89
N GLY A 375 -25.88 28.71 17.91
CA GLY A 375 -26.83 28.79 16.80
C GLY A 375 -26.41 29.69 15.63
N SER A 376 -25.25 30.35 15.72
CA SER A 376 -24.65 31.15 14.63
C SER A 376 -23.43 30.45 14.03
N ALA A 377 -23.02 30.81 12.81
CA ALA A 377 -21.81 30.24 12.20
C ALA A 377 -20.57 30.51 13.06
N PHE A 378 -19.69 29.52 13.21
CA PHE A 378 -18.49 29.67 14.04
C PHE A 378 -17.58 30.80 13.49
N PRO A 379 -17.16 31.74 14.35
CA PRO A 379 -16.41 32.91 13.91
C PRO A 379 -15.02 32.52 13.38
N TYR A 380 -14.63 33.11 12.24
CA TYR A 380 -13.30 32.96 11.64
C TYR A 380 -12.84 31.51 11.36
N ARG A 381 -13.77 30.55 11.26
CA ARG A 381 -13.46 29.14 11.00
C ARG A 381 -12.66 28.96 9.71
N ASN A 382 -13.11 29.60 8.64
CA ASN A 382 -12.47 29.51 7.33
C ASN A 382 -11.07 30.13 7.32
N ASP A 383 -10.88 31.23 8.05
CA ASP A 383 -9.59 31.89 8.23
C ASP A 383 -8.59 30.96 8.95
N ILE A 384 -9.02 30.29 10.03
CA ILE A 384 -8.19 29.30 10.73
C ILE A 384 -7.82 28.13 9.83
N ILE A 385 -8.79 27.55 9.11
CA ILE A 385 -8.54 26.44 8.17
C ILE A 385 -7.58 26.90 7.07
N PHE A 386 -7.73 28.11 6.56
CA PHE A 386 -6.83 28.67 5.55
C PHE A 386 -5.40 28.84 6.06
N VAL A 387 -5.23 29.45 7.25
CA VAL A 387 -3.91 29.62 7.85
C VAL A 387 -3.26 28.27 8.15
N ALA A 388 -4.01 27.30 8.69
CA ALA A 388 -3.53 25.94 8.89
C ALA A 388 -3.10 25.28 7.57
N ALA A 389 -3.88 25.46 6.49
CA ALA A 389 -3.53 24.95 5.17
C ALA A 389 -2.24 25.59 4.61
N VAL A 390 -2.07 26.90 4.77
CA VAL A 390 -0.83 27.60 4.39
C VAL A 390 0.36 27.06 5.18
N VAL A 391 0.21 26.83 6.49
CA VAL A 391 1.26 26.23 7.33
C VAL A 391 1.59 24.82 6.84
N ILE A 392 0.60 23.97 6.59
CA ILE A 392 0.81 22.61 6.07
C ILE A 392 1.58 22.66 4.74
N LEU A 393 1.12 23.45 3.76
CA LEU A 393 1.77 23.56 2.47
C LEU A 393 3.21 24.09 2.59
N THR A 394 3.43 25.11 3.42
CA THR A 394 4.76 25.67 3.66
C THR A 394 5.67 24.64 4.33
N SER A 395 5.17 23.91 5.33
CA SER A 395 5.89 22.86 6.06
C SER A 395 6.22 21.65 5.20
N LEU A 396 5.46 21.37 4.14
CA LEU A 396 5.78 20.33 3.17
C LEU A 396 6.78 20.83 2.12
N MET A 397 6.64 22.07 1.65
CA MET A 397 7.49 22.63 0.59
C MET A 397 8.91 22.95 1.06
N VAL A 398 9.04 23.61 2.21
CA VAL A 398 10.33 24.10 2.69
C VAL A 398 11.34 22.97 2.90
N PRO A 399 11.03 21.84 3.58
CA PRO A 399 11.99 20.78 3.81
C PRO A 399 12.25 19.97 2.54
N THR A 400 11.24 19.79 1.67
CA THR A 400 11.40 19.16 0.35
C THR A 400 12.43 19.89 -0.52
N LEU A 401 12.53 21.22 -0.39
CA LEU A 401 13.48 22.03 -1.15
C LEU A 401 14.83 22.21 -0.44
N LEU A 402 14.83 22.46 0.87
CA LEU A 402 16.03 22.80 1.62
C LEU A 402 16.84 21.59 2.11
N LEU A 403 16.20 20.49 2.48
CA LEU A 403 16.92 19.31 3.00
C LEU A 403 17.81 18.64 1.93
N PRO A 404 17.36 18.44 0.67
CA PRO A 404 18.24 17.89 -0.37
C PRO A 404 19.44 18.78 -0.73
N LEU A 405 19.37 20.08 -0.45
CA LEU A 405 20.47 21.03 -0.68
C LEU A 405 21.51 21.00 0.45
N THR A 406 21.10 20.63 1.66
CA THR A 406 21.91 20.73 2.89
C THR A 406 22.45 19.38 3.37
N LEU A 407 21.76 18.29 3.05
CA LEU A 407 22.11 16.94 3.49
C LEU A 407 22.59 16.09 2.30
N PRO A 408 23.47 15.10 2.56
CA PRO A 408 23.90 14.18 1.51
C PRO A 408 22.71 13.36 1.00
N LYS A 409 22.76 13.01 -0.28
CA LYS A 409 21.79 12.10 -0.89
C LYS A 409 21.81 10.78 -0.13
N GLN A 410 20.63 10.20 0.07
CA GLN A 410 20.52 8.87 0.65
C GLN A 410 21.21 7.87 -0.29
N VAL A 411 22.22 7.17 0.21
CA VAL A 411 22.87 6.10 -0.54
C VAL A 411 21.89 4.95 -0.59
N VAL A 412 21.31 4.72 -1.76
CA VAL A 412 20.52 3.51 -2.05
C VAL A 412 21.50 2.34 -1.91
N LYS A 413 21.36 1.58 -0.82
CA LYS A 413 22.30 0.49 -0.48
C LYS A 413 22.24 -0.69 -1.45
N VAL A 414 21.09 -0.88 -2.11
CA VAL A 414 20.85 -1.90 -3.13
C VAL A 414 20.01 -1.24 -4.22
N THR A 415 20.54 -1.14 -5.42
CA THR A 415 19.82 -0.51 -6.54
C THR A 415 18.75 -1.47 -7.07
N GLU A 416 17.63 -0.98 -7.60
CA GLU A 416 16.63 -1.86 -8.24
C GLU A 416 17.26 -2.71 -9.36
N ASP A 417 18.16 -2.12 -10.15
CA ASP A 417 18.92 -2.81 -11.20
C ASP A 417 19.84 -3.91 -10.64
N GLU A 418 20.47 -3.64 -9.49
CA GLU A 418 21.36 -4.59 -8.79
C GLU A 418 20.57 -5.77 -8.25
N LEU A 419 19.40 -5.51 -7.62
CA LEU A 419 18.49 -6.54 -7.15
C LEU A 419 17.92 -7.36 -8.32
N ALA A 420 17.51 -6.71 -9.41
CA ALA A 420 16.98 -7.37 -10.60
C ALA A 420 18.04 -8.26 -11.26
N THR A 421 19.28 -7.80 -11.36
CA THR A 421 20.41 -8.57 -11.91
C THR A 421 20.73 -9.77 -11.01
N ALA A 422 20.90 -9.55 -9.71
CA ALA A 422 21.19 -10.62 -8.76
C ALA A 422 20.07 -11.68 -8.71
N LYS A 423 18.81 -11.25 -8.81
CA LYS A 423 17.67 -12.15 -8.95
C LYS A 423 17.73 -12.94 -10.25
N ALA A 424 18.04 -12.29 -11.37
CA ALA A 424 18.16 -12.96 -12.65
C ALA A 424 19.26 -14.03 -12.63
N ASP A 425 20.41 -13.74 -12.02
CA ASP A 425 21.52 -14.67 -11.88
C ASP A 425 21.15 -15.86 -10.98
N MET A 426 20.52 -15.58 -9.84
CA MET A 426 20.01 -16.60 -8.91
C MET A 426 19.05 -17.58 -9.61
N VAL A 427 18.05 -17.04 -10.29
CA VAL A 427 17.04 -17.83 -11.00
C VAL A 427 17.66 -18.61 -12.16
N THR A 428 18.60 -18.00 -12.90
CA THR A 428 19.30 -18.67 -14.01
C THR A 428 20.14 -19.84 -13.49
N HIS A 429 20.87 -19.64 -12.41
CA HIS A 429 21.64 -20.70 -11.76
C HIS A 429 20.76 -21.87 -11.31
N ALA A 430 19.60 -21.58 -10.71
CA ALA A 430 18.64 -22.62 -10.32
C ALA A 430 18.09 -23.37 -11.54
N ILE A 431 17.73 -22.68 -12.62
CA ILE A 431 17.26 -23.29 -13.87
C ILE A 431 18.32 -24.22 -14.47
N ASP A 432 19.56 -23.77 -14.58
CA ASP A 432 20.65 -24.54 -15.18
C ASP A 432 20.92 -25.83 -14.40
N LEU A 433 20.93 -25.76 -13.07
CA LEU A 433 21.11 -26.93 -12.20
C LEU A 433 19.91 -27.88 -12.25
N MET A 434 18.67 -27.35 -12.29
CA MET A 434 17.48 -28.17 -12.44
C MET A 434 17.48 -28.91 -13.78
N GLN A 435 17.88 -28.24 -14.86
CA GLN A 435 17.99 -28.85 -16.19
C GLN A 435 19.11 -29.90 -16.25
N ALA A 436 20.25 -29.65 -15.61
CA ALA A 436 21.38 -30.58 -15.54
C ALA A 436 21.05 -31.85 -14.73
N ARG A 437 20.29 -31.73 -13.63
CA ARG A 437 19.95 -32.86 -12.75
C ARG A 437 18.81 -33.73 -13.29
N HIS A 438 17.77 -33.11 -13.84
CA HIS A 438 16.50 -33.79 -14.13
C HIS A 438 16.15 -33.87 -15.61
N GLY A 439 16.96 -33.27 -16.49
CA GLY A 439 16.76 -33.27 -17.93
C GLY A 439 15.45 -32.61 -18.39
N ASN A 440 15.07 -32.89 -19.63
CA ASN A 440 13.85 -32.35 -20.26
C ASN A 440 12.60 -33.18 -19.93
N ASN A 441 12.32 -33.38 -18.65
CA ASN A 441 11.04 -33.95 -18.23
C ASN A 441 9.97 -32.85 -18.08
N ALA A 442 8.68 -33.20 -18.15
CA ALA A 442 7.60 -32.22 -18.04
C ALA A 442 7.62 -31.46 -16.70
N GLY A 443 8.08 -32.09 -15.61
CA GLY A 443 8.12 -31.54 -14.24
C GLY A 443 9.10 -30.39 -14.12
N THR A 444 10.33 -30.68 -14.50
CA THR A 444 11.45 -29.74 -14.62
C THR A 444 11.09 -28.59 -15.56
N SER A 445 10.47 -28.88 -16.70
CA SER A 445 10.02 -27.84 -17.66
C SER A 445 9.08 -26.83 -17.02
N LYS A 446 8.16 -27.30 -16.17
CA LYS A 446 7.18 -26.45 -15.48
C LYS A 446 7.80 -25.68 -14.31
N VAL A 447 8.69 -26.32 -13.55
CA VAL A 447 9.48 -25.64 -12.50
C VAL A 447 10.34 -24.54 -13.12
N ILE A 448 11.07 -24.84 -14.20
CA ILE A 448 11.82 -23.85 -14.98
C ILE A 448 10.89 -22.74 -15.49
N ALA A 449 9.66 -23.06 -15.91
CA ALA A 449 8.68 -22.06 -16.34
C ALA A 449 8.17 -21.16 -15.20
N ILE A 450 8.10 -21.67 -13.96
CA ILE A 450 7.76 -20.91 -12.75
C ILE A 450 8.93 -19.99 -12.39
N LEU A 451 10.14 -20.55 -12.28
CA LEU A 451 11.38 -19.83 -12.01
C LEU A 451 11.64 -18.74 -13.05
N SER A 452 11.57 -19.06 -14.34
CA SER A 452 11.74 -18.06 -15.41
C SER A 452 10.68 -16.95 -15.39
N GLY A 453 9.49 -17.21 -14.84
CA GLY A 453 8.48 -16.18 -14.59
C GLY A 453 8.88 -15.18 -13.50
N GLN A 454 9.81 -15.54 -12.63
CA GLN A 454 10.37 -14.66 -11.61
C GLN A 454 11.45 -13.72 -12.15
N ARG A 455 12.04 -14.00 -13.33
CA ARG A 455 13.00 -13.11 -14.00
C ARG A 455 12.26 -11.83 -14.42
N VAL A 456 12.37 -10.78 -13.62
CA VAL A 456 12.06 -9.42 -14.08
C VAL A 456 13.25 -8.99 -14.93
N LEU A 457 13.29 -9.45 -16.19
CA LEU A 457 14.21 -8.95 -17.19
C LEU A 457 13.38 -8.25 -18.26
N ASP A 458 13.74 -6.99 -18.48
CA ASP A 458 13.05 -6.03 -19.32
C ASP A 458 12.56 -6.58 -20.67
N GLY A 459 11.33 -6.22 -21.00
CA GLY A 459 10.74 -6.40 -22.32
C GLY A 459 9.88 -7.66 -22.45
N ARG A 460 8.57 -7.46 -22.66
CA ARG A 460 7.74 -8.55 -23.21
C ARG A 460 8.35 -8.95 -24.56
N PRO A 461 8.54 -10.25 -24.86
CA PRO A 461 9.08 -10.68 -26.15
C PRO A 461 8.24 -10.08 -27.28
N LYS A 462 8.94 -9.63 -28.33
CA LYS A 462 8.29 -8.94 -29.46
C LYS A 462 7.19 -9.84 -30.02
N ARG A 463 5.98 -9.29 -30.21
CA ARG A 463 4.82 -10.08 -30.67
C ARG A 463 5.07 -10.81 -31.98
N SER A 464 5.85 -10.21 -32.88
CA SER A 464 6.26 -10.82 -34.13
C SER A 464 7.08 -12.09 -33.90
N GLN A 465 8.00 -12.08 -32.92
CA GLN A 465 8.85 -13.21 -32.55
C GLN A 465 8.03 -14.35 -31.91
N LEU A 466 7.06 -14.03 -31.05
CA LEU A 466 6.14 -15.02 -30.51
C LEU A 466 5.25 -15.64 -31.61
N ALA A 467 4.70 -14.80 -32.50
CA ALA A 467 3.87 -15.28 -33.60
C ALA A 467 4.66 -16.19 -34.55
N SER A 468 5.89 -15.82 -34.90
CA SER A 468 6.75 -16.64 -35.75
C SER A 468 7.13 -17.98 -35.11
N LEU A 469 7.39 -18.01 -33.80
CA LEU A 469 7.67 -19.26 -33.08
C LEU A 469 6.44 -20.18 -33.00
N PHE A 470 5.25 -19.63 -32.75
CA PHE A 470 4.01 -20.41 -32.79
C PHE A 470 3.71 -20.95 -34.19
N ASP A 471 4.00 -20.18 -35.24
CA ASP A 471 3.81 -20.62 -36.62
C ASP A 471 4.85 -21.70 -37.00
N ALA A 472 6.10 -21.57 -36.55
CA ALA A 472 7.15 -22.55 -36.80
C ALA A 472 6.90 -23.88 -36.09
N THR A 473 6.57 -23.84 -34.78
CA THR A 473 6.22 -25.05 -34.01
C THR A 473 4.96 -25.73 -34.54
N PHE A 474 3.96 -24.97 -34.98
CA PHE A 474 2.77 -25.55 -35.61
C PHE A 474 3.08 -26.25 -36.94
N LYS A 475 4.06 -25.77 -37.71
CA LYS A 475 4.55 -26.47 -38.92
C LYS A 475 5.25 -27.78 -38.57
N VAL A 476 6.11 -27.78 -37.56
CA VAL A 476 6.77 -29.01 -37.08
C VAL A 476 5.72 -30.04 -36.69
N GLU A 477 4.72 -29.62 -35.90
CA GLU A 477 3.59 -30.46 -35.51
C GLU A 477 2.79 -30.99 -36.72
N GLN A 478 2.53 -30.14 -37.72
CA GLN A 478 1.84 -30.56 -38.94
C GLN A 478 2.65 -31.61 -39.71
N THR A 479 3.95 -31.40 -39.90
CA THR A 479 4.83 -32.35 -40.59
C THR A 479 4.88 -33.69 -39.86
N THR A 480 5.02 -33.69 -38.53
CA THR A 480 5.00 -34.93 -37.75
C THR A 480 3.67 -35.68 -37.88
N ILE A 481 2.54 -34.97 -37.88
CA ILE A 481 1.22 -35.58 -38.07
C ILE A 481 1.05 -36.14 -39.48
N ASP A 482 1.52 -35.43 -40.51
CA ASP A 482 1.46 -35.91 -41.90
C ASP A 482 2.33 -37.16 -42.10
N GLU A 483 3.50 -37.24 -41.46
CA GLU A 483 4.35 -38.45 -41.42
C GLU A 483 3.66 -39.62 -40.71
N MET A 484 2.99 -39.37 -39.58
CA MET A 484 2.22 -40.39 -38.86
C MET A 484 1.04 -40.92 -39.71
N VAL A 485 0.41 -40.07 -40.54
CA VAL A 485 -0.61 -40.50 -41.50
C VAL A 485 0.01 -41.33 -42.63
N ALA A 486 1.14 -40.91 -43.18
CA ALA A 486 1.85 -41.63 -44.25
C ALA A 486 2.33 -43.02 -43.81
N ASN A 487 2.74 -43.16 -42.55
CA ASN A 487 3.17 -44.42 -41.94
C ASN A 487 2.00 -45.31 -41.46
N ASN A 488 0.75 -44.94 -41.75
CA ASN A 488 -0.47 -45.62 -41.30
C ASN A 488 -0.59 -45.74 -39.76
N GLU A 489 0.06 -44.86 -38.99
CA GLU A 489 -0.03 -44.87 -37.52
C GLU A 489 -1.35 -44.25 -37.04
N ILE A 490 -1.89 -43.29 -37.79
CA ILE A 490 -3.13 -42.58 -37.47
C ILE A 490 -4.02 -42.45 -38.71
N THR A 491 -5.34 -42.42 -38.49
CA THR A 491 -6.28 -42.19 -39.59
C THR A 491 -6.33 -40.71 -39.99
N PRO A 492 -6.58 -40.36 -41.27
CA PRO A 492 -6.71 -38.97 -41.71
C PRO A 492 -7.78 -38.18 -40.93
N GLN A 493 -8.86 -38.85 -40.51
CA GLN A 493 -9.91 -38.23 -39.68
C GLN A 493 -9.46 -37.93 -38.25
N ALA A 494 -8.56 -38.75 -37.68
CA ALA A 494 -7.99 -38.51 -36.37
C ALA A 494 -6.96 -37.37 -36.42
N ALA A 495 -6.14 -37.33 -37.48
CA ALA A 495 -5.21 -36.24 -37.76
C ALA A 495 -5.93 -34.88 -37.90
N GLU A 496 -7.04 -34.82 -38.67
CA GLU A 496 -7.82 -33.59 -38.82
C GLU A 496 -8.40 -33.09 -37.49
N LYS A 497 -8.91 -34.00 -36.66
CA LYS A 497 -9.45 -33.65 -35.32
C LYS A 497 -8.36 -33.13 -34.39
N TYR A 498 -7.18 -33.75 -34.42
CA TYR A 498 -6.02 -33.31 -33.67
C TYR A 498 -5.57 -31.91 -34.11
N MET A 499 -5.41 -31.68 -35.42
CA MET A 499 -4.99 -30.39 -35.97
C MET A 499 -5.98 -29.25 -35.69
N ARG A 500 -7.27 -29.54 -35.52
CA ARG A 500 -8.25 -28.57 -35.04
C ARG A 500 -8.00 -28.12 -33.59
N VAL A 501 -7.53 -29.00 -32.72
CA VAL A 501 -7.16 -28.65 -31.33
C VAL A 501 -5.81 -27.92 -31.28
N ALA A 502 -4.85 -28.37 -32.10
CA ALA A 502 -3.55 -27.72 -32.24
C ALA A 502 -3.68 -26.27 -32.73
N SER A 503 -4.47 -26.04 -33.79
CA SER A 503 -4.70 -24.70 -34.36
C SER A 503 -5.40 -23.75 -33.38
N GLN A 504 -6.28 -24.26 -32.51
CA GLN A 504 -6.86 -23.45 -31.43
C GLN A 504 -5.81 -22.97 -30.42
N THR A 505 -4.79 -23.78 -30.13
CA THR A 505 -3.71 -23.42 -29.20
C THR A 505 -2.85 -22.29 -29.76
N ARG A 506 -2.52 -22.35 -31.05
CA ARG A 506 -1.87 -21.24 -31.79
C ARG A 506 -2.71 -19.95 -31.75
N LEU A 507 -3.99 -20.04 -32.12
CA LEU A 507 -4.88 -18.87 -32.19
C LEU A 507 -5.16 -18.24 -30.82
N GLN A 508 -5.36 -19.04 -29.77
CA GLN A 508 -5.58 -18.52 -28.42
C GLN A 508 -4.38 -17.72 -27.94
N ASN A 509 -3.16 -18.23 -28.14
CA ASN A 509 -1.94 -17.59 -27.65
C ASN A 509 -1.46 -16.40 -28.51
N GLN A 510 -1.98 -16.26 -29.74
CA GLN A 510 -1.75 -15.08 -30.60
C GLN A 510 -2.76 -13.93 -30.39
N GLN A 511 -3.92 -14.18 -29.76
CA GLN A 511 -4.99 -13.17 -29.56
C GLN A 511 -4.73 -12.19 -28.41
N THR A 512 -5.00 -10.89 -28.62
CA THR A 512 -4.89 -9.86 -27.58
C THR A 512 -6.00 -9.92 -26.52
N PHE A 513 -5.73 -9.38 -25.33
CA PHE A 513 -6.75 -9.18 -24.27
C PHE A 513 -7.98 -8.44 -24.82
N PHE A 514 -7.80 -7.38 -25.61
CA PHE A 514 -8.90 -6.63 -26.22
C PHE A 514 -9.66 -7.42 -27.30
N GLU A 515 -9.02 -8.31 -28.07
CA GLU A 515 -9.71 -9.19 -29.02
C GLU A 515 -10.51 -10.27 -28.30
N ARG A 516 -9.96 -10.85 -27.22
CA ARG A 516 -10.69 -11.78 -26.34
C ARG A 516 -11.87 -11.09 -25.67
N LEU A 517 -11.68 -9.85 -25.20
CA LEU A 517 -12.73 -9.02 -24.60
C LEU A 517 -13.80 -8.65 -25.64
N LYS A 518 -13.40 -8.27 -26.86
CA LYS A 518 -14.31 -7.98 -27.97
C LYS A 518 -15.12 -9.20 -28.39
N LEU A 519 -14.50 -10.38 -28.43
CA LEU A 519 -15.18 -11.66 -28.66
C LEU A 519 -16.13 -11.99 -27.50
N PHE A 520 -15.67 -11.87 -26.25
CA PHE A 520 -16.49 -12.06 -25.06
C PHE A 520 -17.72 -11.16 -25.12
N PHE A 521 -17.55 -9.85 -25.26
CA PHE A 521 -18.65 -8.89 -25.41
C PHE A 521 -19.52 -9.17 -26.63
N ARG A 522 -18.97 -9.54 -27.81
CA ARG A 522 -19.79 -9.98 -28.96
C ARG A 522 -20.69 -11.16 -28.61
N PHE A 523 -20.17 -12.14 -27.85
CA PHE A 523 -20.90 -13.35 -27.48
C PHE A 523 -21.85 -13.15 -26.28
N THR A 524 -21.49 -12.37 -25.26
CA THR A 524 -22.35 -12.06 -24.10
C THR A 524 -23.41 -11.00 -24.40
N LEU A 525 -23.07 -9.90 -25.09
CA LEU A 525 -24.07 -8.91 -25.50
C LEU A 525 -25.04 -9.45 -26.57
N SER A 526 -24.61 -10.36 -27.46
CA SER A 526 -25.57 -11.01 -28.38
C SER A 526 -26.52 -11.99 -27.67
N LYS A 527 -26.10 -12.59 -26.55
CA LYS A 527 -26.98 -13.37 -25.66
C LYS A 527 -28.01 -12.49 -24.94
N TRP A 528 -27.73 -11.21 -24.70
CA TRP A 528 -28.61 -10.27 -23.98
C TRP A 528 -29.36 -9.27 -24.89
N SER A 529 -28.96 -9.13 -26.15
CA SER A 529 -29.62 -8.23 -27.12
C SER A 529 -31.08 -8.62 -27.39
N LEU A 530 -32.04 -7.74 -27.12
CA LEU A 530 -33.48 -7.98 -27.35
C LEU A 530 -33.93 -7.81 -28.81
N SER A 531 -33.00 -7.47 -29.72
CA SER A 531 -33.25 -7.20 -31.14
C SER A 531 -33.88 -8.37 -31.91
N LYS A 532 -34.78 -8.08 -32.85
CA LYS A 532 -35.45 -9.05 -33.74
C LYS A 532 -34.43 -9.95 -34.48
N LYS A 533 -33.29 -9.40 -34.91
CA LYS A 533 -32.18 -10.15 -35.56
C LYS A 533 -31.41 -11.05 -34.60
N ALA A 534 -31.35 -10.72 -33.30
CA ALA A 534 -30.72 -11.56 -32.28
C ALA A 534 -31.64 -12.71 -31.87
N ARG A 535 -32.97 -12.49 -31.79
CA ARG A 535 -33.96 -13.56 -31.59
C ARG A 535 -33.98 -14.57 -32.74
N ALA A 536 -33.93 -14.09 -33.99
CA ALA A 536 -33.84 -14.96 -35.17
C ALA A 536 -32.56 -15.82 -35.15
N ARG A 537 -31.41 -15.24 -34.77
CA ARG A 537 -30.16 -15.99 -34.59
C ARG A 537 -30.21 -16.99 -33.44
N ARG A 538 -30.87 -16.68 -32.31
CA ARG A 538 -31.08 -17.66 -31.23
C ARG A 538 -32.00 -18.81 -31.66
N LYS A 539 -33.01 -18.53 -32.49
CA LYS A 539 -33.89 -19.56 -33.06
C LYS A 539 -33.10 -20.48 -34.02
N MET A 540 -32.25 -19.89 -34.87
CA MET A 540 -31.31 -20.63 -35.73
C MET A 540 -30.32 -21.46 -34.89
N PHE A 541 -29.70 -20.91 -33.85
CA PHE A 541 -28.77 -21.66 -32.99
C PHE A 541 -29.47 -22.75 -32.16
N ARG A 542 -30.76 -22.56 -31.79
CA ARG A 542 -31.58 -23.64 -31.20
C ARG A 542 -31.93 -24.73 -32.22
N GLN A 543 -32.04 -24.40 -33.51
CA GLN A 543 -32.18 -25.37 -34.60
C GLN A 543 -30.86 -26.07 -34.97
N TYR A 544 -29.72 -25.48 -34.63
CA TYR A 544 -28.38 -26.08 -34.74
C TYR A 544 -27.92 -26.81 -33.46
N ARG A 545 -28.81 -27.06 -32.50
CA ARG A 545 -28.56 -28.14 -31.52
C ARG A 545 -28.59 -29.44 -32.35
N PRO A 546 -27.53 -30.26 -32.36
CA PRO A 546 -27.50 -31.42 -33.24
C PRO A 546 -28.73 -32.28 -32.98
N HIS A 547 -29.59 -32.41 -34.00
CA HIS A 547 -30.69 -33.36 -34.07
C HIS A 547 -30.12 -34.78 -34.28
N GLY A 548 -29.41 -35.28 -33.28
CA GLY A 548 -29.15 -36.70 -33.12
C GLY A 548 -29.52 -37.05 -31.69
N GLY A 549 -30.43 -38.00 -31.49
CA GLY A 549 -30.94 -38.42 -30.18
C GLY A 549 -29.89 -39.11 -29.30
N GLN A 550 -28.74 -38.47 -29.07
CA GLN A 550 -27.67 -38.98 -28.24
C GLN A 550 -27.89 -38.55 -26.79
N SER A 551 -27.89 -39.51 -25.87
CA SER A 551 -28.03 -39.22 -24.45
C SER A 551 -26.82 -38.43 -23.94
N ARG A 552 -26.99 -37.69 -22.84
CA ARG A 552 -25.88 -36.93 -22.21
C ARG A 552 -24.70 -37.86 -21.84
N ALA A 553 -24.97 -39.13 -21.56
CA ALA A 553 -23.98 -40.16 -21.28
C ALA A 553 -23.24 -40.61 -22.55
N GLU A 554 -23.91 -40.73 -23.70
CA GLU A 554 -23.27 -41.06 -24.98
C GLU A 554 -22.33 -39.94 -25.46
N LEU A 555 -22.73 -38.68 -25.27
CA LEU A 555 -21.86 -37.53 -25.55
C LEU A 555 -20.62 -37.52 -24.65
N MET A 556 -20.76 -37.85 -23.37
CA MET A 556 -19.63 -37.99 -22.45
C MET A 556 -18.70 -39.13 -22.86
N THR A 557 -19.27 -40.26 -23.30
CA THR A 557 -18.50 -41.44 -23.71
C THR A 557 -17.76 -41.19 -25.02
N ARG A 558 -18.41 -40.56 -25.99
CA ARG A 558 -17.80 -40.12 -27.26
C ARG A 558 -16.70 -39.09 -27.04
N ASN A 559 -16.90 -38.14 -26.14
CA ASN A 559 -15.84 -37.21 -25.75
C ASN A 559 -14.68 -37.97 -25.10
N ARG A 560 -14.92 -38.88 -24.15
CA ARG A 560 -13.85 -39.70 -23.55
C ARG A 560 -13.05 -40.49 -24.59
N GLN A 561 -13.72 -41.14 -25.55
CA GLN A 561 -13.06 -41.86 -26.64
C GLN A 561 -12.24 -40.93 -27.54
N MET A 562 -12.76 -39.74 -27.84
CA MET A 562 -12.03 -38.71 -28.59
C MET A 562 -10.77 -38.26 -27.84
N TRP A 563 -10.86 -38.01 -26.53
CA TRP A 563 -9.72 -37.62 -25.71
C TRP A 563 -8.69 -38.75 -25.55
N GLN A 564 -9.12 -40.01 -25.47
CA GLN A 564 -8.23 -41.18 -25.47
C GLN A 564 -7.47 -41.33 -26.79
N GLN A 565 -8.15 -41.14 -27.93
CA GLN A 565 -7.49 -41.14 -29.24
C GLN A 565 -6.48 -40.01 -29.34
N MET A 566 -6.82 -38.80 -28.89
CA MET A 566 -5.88 -37.68 -28.93
C MET A 566 -4.66 -37.91 -28.03
N ARG A 567 -4.81 -38.60 -26.90
CA ARG A 567 -3.70 -38.93 -26.00
C ARG A 567 -2.63 -39.79 -26.68
N GLN A 568 -3.06 -40.76 -27.49
CA GLN A 568 -2.14 -41.63 -28.24
C GLN A 568 -1.41 -40.88 -29.37
N ILE A 569 -2.01 -39.79 -29.87
CA ILE A 569 -1.47 -39.01 -30.98
C ILE A 569 -0.51 -37.92 -30.47
N GLU A 570 -0.82 -37.25 -29.35
CA GLU A 570 -0.11 -36.05 -28.87
C GLU A 570 1.37 -36.28 -28.53
N GLN A 571 1.78 -37.50 -28.17
CA GLN A 571 3.13 -37.76 -27.66
C GLN A 571 4.23 -37.45 -28.69
N LYS A 572 4.15 -38.00 -29.90
CA LYS A 572 5.17 -37.81 -30.94
C LYS A 572 5.29 -36.35 -31.42
N PRO A 573 4.19 -35.63 -31.75
CA PRO A 573 4.25 -34.21 -32.10
C PRO A 573 4.76 -33.34 -30.94
N TYR A 574 4.40 -33.65 -29.70
CA TYR A 574 4.89 -32.92 -28.54
C TYR A 574 6.41 -33.05 -28.37
N GLU A 575 6.95 -34.27 -28.44
CA GLU A 575 8.39 -34.51 -28.38
C GLU A 575 9.15 -33.82 -29.53
N ALA A 576 8.60 -33.85 -30.75
CA ALA A 576 9.18 -33.18 -31.91
C ALA A 576 9.20 -31.64 -31.74
N VAL A 577 8.13 -31.06 -31.21
CA VAL A 577 8.08 -29.61 -30.90
C VAL A 577 9.06 -29.23 -29.80
N LEU A 578 9.20 -30.06 -28.75
CA LEU A 578 10.18 -29.80 -27.69
C LEU A 578 11.62 -29.88 -28.20
N ALA A 579 11.93 -30.86 -29.05
CA ALA A 579 13.25 -30.98 -29.68
C ALA A 579 13.55 -29.74 -30.55
N TYR A 580 12.60 -29.32 -31.39
CA TYR A 580 12.74 -28.10 -32.19
C TYR A 580 12.95 -26.85 -31.33
N LEU A 581 12.18 -26.72 -30.24
CA LEU A 581 12.33 -25.59 -29.32
C LEU A 581 13.69 -25.63 -28.62
N ALA A 582 14.20 -26.79 -28.23
CA ALA A 582 15.51 -26.94 -27.60
C ALA A 582 16.65 -26.51 -28.54
N ASP A 583 16.59 -26.92 -29.80
CA ASP A 583 17.61 -26.58 -30.82
C ASP A 583 17.58 -25.11 -31.25
N THR A 584 16.44 -24.43 -31.04
CA THR A 584 16.23 -23.03 -31.46
C THR A 584 16.54 -22.02 -30.35
N ILE A 585 16.91 -22.46 -29.14
CA ILE A 585 17.21 -21.56 -28.00
C ILE A 585 18.44 -20.69 -28.26
N THR A 586 18.24 -19.37 -28.17
CA THR A 586 19.28 -18.34 -28.15
C THR A 586 19.01 -17.35 -27.03
N ALA A 587 20.03 -16.58 -26.63
CA ALA A 587 19.91 -15.59 -25.55
C ALA A 587 18.80 -14.55 -25.79
N ASP A 588 18.48 -14.23 -27.05
CA ASP A 588 17.48 -13.21 -27.43
C ASP A 588 16.05 -13.77 -27.57
N ASN A 589 15.87 -15.09 -27.65
CA ASN A 589 14.55 -15.72 -27.85
C ASN A 589 14.11 -16.66 -26.71
N GLN A 590 14.96 -16.85 -25.69
CA GLN A 590 14.74 -17.76 -24.57
C GLN A 590 13.39 -17.53 -23.87
N GLN A 591 13.01 -16.26 -23.66
CA GLN A 591 11.71 -15.92 -23.06
C GLN A 591 10.53 -16.29 -23.96
N ALA A 592 10.64 -16.01 -25.26
CA ALA A 592 9.59 -16.32 -26.22
C ALA A 592 9.39 -17.83 -26.36
N ILE A 593 10.50 -18.59 -26.39
CA ILE A 593 10.49 -20.06 -26.39
C ILE A 593 9.85 -20.60 -25.12
N GLY A 594 10.15 -20.04 -23.94
CA GLY A 594 9.50 -20.43 -22.68
C GLY A 594 7.98 -20.28 -22.70
N ILE A 595 7.47 -19.20 -23.31
CA ILE A 595 6.02 -18.97 -23.47
C ILE A 595 5.40 -20.00 -24.42
N VAL A 596 6.04 -20.28 -25.55
CA VAL A 596 5.55 -21.26 -26.53
C VAL A 596 5.58 -22.66 -25.92
N ARG A 597 6.68 -23.07 -25.29
CA ARG A 597 6.82 -24.35 -24.57
C ARG A 597 5.69 -24.56 -23.57
N ARG A 598 5.40 -23.55 -22.73
CA ARG A 598 4.30 -23.60 -21.76
C ARG A 598 2.94 -23.88 -22.40
N ALA A 599 2.66 -23.28 -23.56
CA ALA A 599 1.40 -23.51 -24.27
C ALA A 599 1.25 -24.96 -24.75
N TYR A 600 2.35 -25.57 -25.23
CA TYR A 600 2.38 -26.98 -25.61
C TYR A 600 2.33 -27.90 -24.39
N ASP A 601 3.07 -27.62 -23.31
CA ASP A 601 3.01 -28.39 -22.04
C ASP A 601 1.59 -28.38 -21.46
N GLU A 602 0.89 -27.25 -21.49
CA GLU A 602 -0.48 -27.13 -21.01
C GLU A 602 -1.48 -27.89 -21.89
N ARG A 603 -1.25 -27.95 -23.20
CA ARG A 603 -2.06 -28.77 -24.11
C ARG A 603 -1.79 -30.26 -23.88
N HIS A 604 -0.53 -30.67 -23.83
CA HIS A 604 -0.10 -32.04 -23.57
C HIS A 604 -0.71 -32.56 -22.27
N ARG A 605 -0.62 -31.80 -21.18
CA ARG A 605 -1.26 -32.11 -19.88
C ARG A 605 -2.78 -32.30 -19.96
N ARG A 606 -3.49 -31.43 -20.69
CA ARG A 606 -4.95 -31.55 -20.87
C ARG A 606 -5.33 -32.84 -21.61
N LEU A 607 -4.42 -33.35 -22.45
CA LEU A 607 -4.60 -34.54 -23.27
C LEU A 607 -4.12 -35.82 -22.56
N SER A 608 -3.01 -35.76 -21.80
CA SER A 608 -2.41 -36.87 -21.05
C SER A 608 -3.20 -37.26 -19.81
N GLY A 609 -3.85 -36.31 -19.14
CA GLY A 609 -4.77 -36.58 -18.03
C GLY A 609 -4.12 -37.18 -16.77
N GLU A 610 -2.81 -37.05 -16.59
CA GLU A 610 -2.08 -37.51 -15.40
C GLU A 610 -2.34 -36.61 -14.19
N ARG A 611 -2.75 -37.22 -13.08
CA ARG A 611 -2.87 -36.62 -11.73
C ARG A 611 -1.61 -36.81 -10.89
N ASP A 612 -0.82 -37.86 -11.13
CA ASP A 612 0.38 -38.23 -10.35
C ASP A 612 1.53 -37.20 -10.41
N PHE A 613 1.41 -36.22 -11.30
CA PHE A 613 2.45 -35.24 -11.57
C PHE A 613 2.52 -34.07 -10.55
N GLN A 614 1.46 -33.83 -9.78
CA GLN A 614 1.43 -32.73 -8.79
C GLN A 614 2.44 -32.95 -7.63
N GLU A 615 2.62 -34.18 -7.18
CA GLU A 615 3.57 -34.51 -6.10
C GLU A 615 5.03 -34.34 -6.56
N THR A 616 5.40 -34.91 -7.71
CA THR A 616 6.73 -34.73 -8.31
C THR A 616 7.04 -33.26 -8.60
N GLN A 617 6.04 -32.48 -9.01
CA GLN A 617 6.19 -31.03 -9.22
C GLN A 617 6.51 -30.28 -7.91
N ASN A 618 5.88 -30.66 -6.80
CA ASN A 618 6.11 -30.02 -5.51
C ASN A 618 7.52 -30.29 -5.00
N GLU A 619 8.01 -31.53 -5.15
CA GLU A 619 9.37 -31.91 -4.76
C GLU A 619 10.43 -31.15 -5.58
N LEU A 620 10.27 -31.12 -6.91
CA LEU A 620 11.19 -30.42 -7.80
C LEU A 620 11.21 -28.89 -7.55
N LEU A 621 10.08 -28.30 -7.14
CA LEU A 621 10.05 -26.87 -6.83
C LEU A 621 10.68 -26.56 -5.46
N ILE A 622 10.52 -27.45 -4.46
CA ILE A 622 11.24 -27.31 -3.19
C ILE A 622 12.75 -27.39 -3.42
N GLU A 623 13.20 -28.32 -4.27
CA GLU A 623 14.60 -28.40 -4.67
C GLU A 623 15.06 -27.12 -5.37
N ALA A 624 14.26 -26.58 -6.29
CA ALA A 624 14.57 -25.32 -6.95
C ALA A 624 14.76 -24.15 -5.97
N PHE A 625 13.89 -23.98 -4.97
CA PHE A 625 14.06 -22.94 -3.95
C PHE A 625 15.31 -23.16 -3.10
N GLN A 626 15.69 -24.41 -2.82
CA GLN A 626 16.95 -24.70 -2.13
C GLN A 626 18.17 -24.31 -2.97
N LEU A 627 18.11 -24.49 -4.29
CA LEU A 627 19.19 -24.07 -5.19
C LEU A 627 19.35 -22.54 -5.21
N GLU A 628 18.25 -21.80 -5.23
CA GLU A 628 18.28 -20.33 -5.12
C GLU A 628 18.87 -19.88 -3.77
N TYR A 629 18.47 -20.53 -2.68
CA TYR A 629 19.00 -20.25 -1.34
C TYR A 629 20.52 -20.48 -1.27
N ASN A 630 20.98 -21.63 -1.77
CA ASN A 630 22.40 -21.99 -1.80
C ASN A 630 23.23 -21.03 -2.66
N PHE A 631 22.65 -20.53 -3.76
CA PHE A 631 23.29 -19.52 -4.59
C PHE A 631 23.54 -18.24 -3.79
N ILE A 632 22.51 -17.70 -3.12
CA ILE A 632 22.66 -16.49 -2.30
C ILE A 632 23.70 -16.72 -1.19
N GLN A 633 23.65 -17.86 -0.51
CA GLN A 633 24.61 -18.18 0.55
C GLN A 633 26.05 -18.20 0.03
N THR A 634 26.26 -18.77 -1.17
CA THR A 634 27.58 -18.82 -1.82
C THR A 634 28.07 -17.42 -2.20
N GLN A 635 27.21 -16.58 -2.77
CA GLN A 635 27.58 -15.20 -3.12
C GLN A 635 27.86 -14.33 -1.90
N LEU A 636 27.11 -14.52 -0.80
CA LEU A 636 27.40 -13.86 0.48
C LEU A 636 28.73 -14.32 1.08
N ALA A 637 29.03 -15.62 1.05
CA ALA A 637 30.30 -16.17 1.53
C ALA A 637 31.50 -15.64 0.73
N ASN A 638 31.34 -15.51 -0.59
CA ASN A 638 32.35 -14.97 -1.49
C ASN A 638 32.45 -13.43 -1.47
N LYS A 639 31.62 -12.75 -0.67
CA LYS A 639 31.52 -11.28 -0.58
C LYS A 639 31.22 -10.58 -1.90
N THR A 640 30.60 -11.28 -2.85
CA THR A 640 30.12 -10.72 -4.12
C THR A 640 28.78 -10.01 -3.93
N PHE A 641 27.91 -10.52 -3.04
CA PHE A 641 26.68 -9.87 -2.61
C PHE A 641 26.87 -9.15 -1.28
N SER A 642 26.26 -7.96 -1.14
CA SER A 642 26.14 -7.28 0.15
C SER A 642 25.16 -8.04 1.06
N SER A 643 25.31 -7.89 2.38
CA SER A 643 24.38 -8.51 3.34
C SER A 643 22.95 -8.00 3.15
N GLU A 644 22.77 -6.72 2.80
CA GLU A 644 21.47 -6.15 2.48
C GLU A 644 20.84 -6.76 1.22
N LEU A 645 21.61 -6.94 0.13
CA LEU A 645 21.13 -7.57 -1.11
C LEU A 645 20.72 -9.02 -0.86
N GLY A 646 21.54 -9.78 -0.13
CA GLY A 646 21.22 -11.16 0.23
C GLY A 646 19.95 -11.29 1.06
N ASN A 647 19.74 -10.38 2.03
CA ASN A 647 18.51 -10.37 2.84
C ASN A 647 17.25 -10.11 2.01
N GLN A 648 17.29 -9.18 1.06
CA GLN A 648 16.15 -8.91 0.16
C GLN A 648 15.83 -10.11 -0.73
N LEU A 649 16.86 -10.79 -1.26
CA LEU A 649 16.67 -12.00 -2.06
C LEU A 649 16.09 -13.16 -1.22
N TYR A 650 16.54 -13.35 0.03
CA TYR A 650 15.96 -14.35 0.93
C TYR A 650 14.50 -14.06 1.27
N GLU A 651 14.14 -12.80 1.54
CA GLU A 651 12.76 -12.39 1.80
C GLU A 651 11.86 -12.69 0.60
N GLN A 652 12.38 -12.48 -0.62
CA GLN A 652 11.68 -12.82 -1.85
C GLN A 652 11.47 -14.32 -2.03
N ILE A 653 12.52 -15.15 -1.87
CA ILE A 653 12.38 -16.62 -1.93
C ILE A 653 11.36 -17.10 -0.89
N SER A 654 11.46 -16.61 0.34
CA SER A 654 10.53 -16.96 1.41
C SER A 654 9.09 -16.59 1.05
N THR A 655 8.89 -15.44 0.40
CA THR A 655 7.56 -14.99 -0.07
C THR A 655 7.05 -15.90 -1.19
N ASP A 656 7.88 -16.20 -2.18
CA ASP A 656 7.52 -17.05 -3.32
C ASP A 656 7.20 -18.49 -2.87
N GLN A 657 7.99 -19.03 -1.95
CA GLN A 657 7.74 -20.33 -1.31
C GLN A 657 6.42 -20.33 -0.52
N LEU A 658 6.14 -19.28 0.25
CA LEU A 658 4.89 -19.14 1.00
C LEU A 658 3.66 -19.04 0.09
N VAL A 659 3.75 -18.30 -1.00
CA VAL A 659 2.67 -18.17 -2.01
C VAL A 659 2.42 -19.53 -2.67
N TYR A 660 3.47 -20.26 -3.01
CA TYR A 660 3.33 -21.58 -3.60
C TYR A 660 2.70 -22.59 -2.65
N LEU A 661 3.21 -22.71 -1.42
CA LEU A 661 2.65 -23.61 -0.40
C LEU A 661 1.16 -23.33 -0.11
N GLN A 662 0.72 -22.08 -0.27
CA GLN A 662 -0.71 -21.74 -0.17
C GLN A 662 -1.53 -22.28 -1.33
N SER A 663 -1.00 -22.28 -2.56
CA SER A 663 -1.69 -22.82 -3.73
C SER A 663 -1.83 -24.35 -3.72
N ILE A 664 -0.90 -25.05 -3.05
CA ILE A 664 -0.95 -26.52 -2.90
C ILE A 664 -2.10 -26.95 -1.97
N ASN A 665 -2.40 -26.16 -0.93
CA ASN A 665 -3.40 -26.52 0.09
C ASN A 665 -4.85 -26.15 -0.28
N THR A 666 -5.08 -25.59 -1.48
CA THR A 666 -6.41 -25.14 -1.93
C THR A 666 -7.09 -26.07 -2.94
N ASP A 667 -6.38 -27.08 -3.43
CA ASP A 667 -6.92 -28.21 -4.21
C ASP A 667 -7.10 -29.43 -3.31
#